data_AF-A0A495B7Y5-F1
#
_entry.id   AF-A0A495B7Y5-F1
#
_cell.length_a   1.000
_cell.length_b   1.000
_cell.length_c   1.000
_cell.angle_alpha   90.00
_cell.angle_beta   90.00
_cell.angle_gamma   90.00
#
_symmetry.space_group_name_H-M   'P 1'
#
loop_
_entity.id
_entity.type
_entity.pdbx_description
1 polymer ?
#
loop_
_entity_poly.entity_id
_entity_poly.type
_entity_poly.pdbx_seq_one_letter_code
_entity_poly.pdbx_strand_id
1 'polypeptide(L)'
;MSFSRSVESILSRQVLSCLPTATVSEAAFAMCRERCGAIIVMDEGGRPVGVWTESDAVRLDLQQPGVASTPVATVMSSPVRTIAANATIQEVTALLHKQRMRHLVVTEPGGNRVMGVVSTTDIVINQEAEFFLRLKRLDAMVHVPLATIAATADIGTATRLMREHKAEALGVTYADGSWGILTQRDMLQHLAQPRGGLTVADLASHPLRTVPVQMTLLAARKVLLEHQLRHLGVTDGSGQLLTIIGMSDILATIEQEFLAELHHALRERDEALLRSRQSLLMADKVFESTMEGIVITDSKGLIQSVNPAFSRITGYSRDEAIGHTPALLKSGRQSADFYEHMWRQLESDGFWQGEVVNRRKNGLLYTEHLTITAIGDDQGVTQHYVAVFADITQRKQAEERLHFLANHDALTGLPNRTLFAEKLQAAVEQAREQQQRFALMFIDLDRFKLINDTLGHQAGDELLVKISQRLQEEAPGSSTVARLAGDEFTILLPNSGSLTTLASMAQDILDSITGELVLGGNSKVFVSASLGIAVFPDDGRTADSLLVNADAAMYRAKNRGKNTFQFYTADMNASAMARLKLEYSLHRALIKDEFQVWYQPKVDLASSALVGMEALIRWQHPEMGFVPPVEFIPVAEECALIVPIGAWVLQEACRQTKQWADRCGFGGRVAVNLSGRQIKFGNIVETVAQVLQQTGLPPSQLELEITESTAMDSDGEVMKALEGLRAMGITLAIDDFGTGYSSLAYLKRLPVQVLKIDRSFIKDLDRDKDDAAIASAVISLGRSLGLSIVAEGVERPAHREFLIGQGCHQAQGYLFGKPQTAAEFQHLLC
;
A
#
# COMPACT_ATOMS: atom_id res chain seq x y z
N MET A 1 -58.05 -21.88 -10.52
CA MET A 1 -59.24 -21.68 -9.68
C MET A 1 -60.36 -21.27 -10.61
N SER A 2 -61.01 -22.26 -11.21
CA SER A 2 -62.33 -22.81 -10.85
C SER A 2 -63.46 -21.92 -11.37
N PHE A 3 -64.31 -22.54 -12.18
CA PHE A 3 -65.49 -21.98 -12.83
C PHE A 3 -66.36 -21.24 -11.81
N SER A 4 -66.51 -19.92 -11.94
CA SER A 4 -67.44 -19.16 -11.11
C SER A 4 -68.86 -19.64 -11.38
N ARG A 5 -69.49 -20.31 -10.42
CA ARG A 5 -70.91 -20.65 -10.50
C ARG A 5 -71.74 -19.37 -10.69
N SER A 6 -72.78 -19.45 -11.51
CA SER A 6 -73.72 -18.35 -11.72
C SER A 6 -74.75 -18.29 -10.60
N VAL A 7 -75.35 -17.10 -10.38
CA VAL A 7 -76.46 -16.89 -9.43
C VAL A 7 -77.62 -17.84 -9.71
N GLU A 8 -77.86 -18.14 -10.98
CA GLU A 8 -78.91 -19.05 -11.43
C GLU A 8 -78.84 -20.42 -10.74
N SER A 9 -77.64 -20.90 -10.44
CA SER A 9 -77.42 -22.20 -9.80
C SER A 9 -77.85 -22.27 -8.33
N ILE A 10 -78.03 -21.13 -7.68
CA ILE A 10 -78.36 -21.01 -6.25
C ILE A 10 -79.68 -20.27 -6.00
N LEU A 11 -80.43 -20.00 -7.07
CA LEU A 11 -81.60 -19.15 -7.06
C LEU A 11 -82.81 -19.84 -6.41
N SER A 12 -83.47 -19.18 -5.46
CA SER A 12 -84.82 -19.55 -5.04
C SER A 12 -85.84 -19.10 -6.09
N ARG A 13 -86.48 -20.06 -6.76
CA ARG A 13 -87.49 -19.82 -7.82
C ARG A 13 -88.89 -19.50 -7.28
N GLN A 14 -89.12 -19.64 -5.98
CA GLN A 14 -90.40 -19.31 -5.36
C GLN A 14 -90.45 -17.81 -5.05
N VAL A 15 -91.05 -17.04 -5.97
CA VAL A 15 -91.21 -15.58 -5.82
C VAL A 15 -92.46 -15.31 -4.96
N LEU A 16 -92.25 -15.03 -3.67
CA LEU A 16 -93.35 -14.49 -2.86
C LEU A 16 -93.57 -13.02 -3.23
N SER A 17 -94.82 -12.67 -3.53
CA SER A 17 -95.19 -11.30 -3.87
C SER A 17 -96.51 -10.85 -3.25
N CYS A 18 -96.69 -9.53 -3.11
CA CYS A 18 -97.93 -8.89 -2.68
C CYS A 18 -98.18 -7.59 -3.44
N LEU A 19 -99.43 -7.12 -3.42
CA LEU A 19 -99.80 -5.81 -3.98
C LEU A 19 -99.30 -4.67 -3.07
N PRO A 20 -99.10 -3.45 -3.60
CA PRO A 20 -98.59 -2.33 -2.80
C PRO A 20 -99.57 -1.86 -1.72
N THR A 21 -100.85 -2.16 -1.92
CA THR A 21 -101.96 -1.88 -1.01
C THR A 21 -102.10 -2.90 0.12
N ALA A 22 -101.42 -4.07 0.04
CA ALA A 22 -101.44 -5.06 1.11
C ALA A 22 -100.87 -4.45 2.40
N THR A 23 -101.48 -4.77 3.53
CA THR A 23 -101.03 -4.29 4.83
C THR A 23 -99.72 -4.95 5.25
N VAL A 24 -98.95 -4.29 6.11
CA VAL A 24 -97.74 -4.85 6.74
C VAL A 24 -98.02 -6.20 7.40
N SER A 25 -99.17 -6.36 8.07
CA SER A 25 -99.58 -7.63 8.70
C SER A 25 -99.82 -8.74 7.67
N GLU A 26 -100.51 -8.45 6.56
CA GLU A 26 -100.74 -9.43 5.48
C GLU A 26 -99.43 -9.84 4.81
N ALA A 27 -98.54 -8.88 4.54
CA ALA A 27 -97.22 -9.16 3.98
C ALA A 27 -96.38 -10.00 4.97
N ALA A 28 -96.40 -9.66 6.27
CA ALA A 28 -95.67 -10.40 7.31
C ALA A 28 -96.20 -11.83 7.47
N PHE A 29 -97.53 -12.00 7.43
CA PHE A 29 -98.18 -13.29 7.49
C PHE A 29 -97.81 -14.16 6.29
N ALA A 30 -97.81 -13.60 5.08
CA ALA A 30 -97.38 -14.30 3.88
C ALA A 30 -95.91 -14.76 3.99
N MET A 31 -95.01 -13.88 4.44
CA MET A 31 -93.60 -14.22 4.66
C MET A 31 -93.40 -15.31 5.71
N CYS A 32 -94.14 -15.25 6.83
CA CYS A 32 -94.08 -16.26 7.88
C CYS A 32 -94.58 -17.63 7.37
N ARG A 33 -95.68 -17.65 6.61
CA ARG A 33 -96.29 -18.86 6.07
C ARG A 33 -95.38 -19.58 5.07
N GLU A 34 -94.80 -18.83 4.14
CA GLU A 34 -93.89 -19.36 3.11
C GLU A 34 -92.44 -19.49 3.59
N ARG A 35 -92.16 -19.12 4.84
CA ARG A 35 -90.83 -19.17 5.50
C ARG A 35 -89.73 -18.40 4.76
N CYS A 36 -90.06 -17.33 4.04
CA CYS A 36 -89.09 -16.52 3.31
C CYS A 36 -88.66 -15.25 4.08
N GLY A 37 -87.46 -14.76 3.80
CA GLY A 37 -86.89 -13.57 4.46
C GLY A 37 -87.19 -12.24 3.75
N ALA A 38 -87.82 -12.30 2.57
CA ALA A 38 -88.22 -11.15 1.77
C ALA A 38 -89.49 -11.43 0.96
N ILE A 39 -90.27 -10.39 0.69
CA ILE A 39 -91.42 -10.38 -0.22
C ILE A 39 -91.25 -9.26 -1.25
N ILE A 40 -91.53 -9.57 -2.51
CA ILE A 40 -91.46 -8.59 -3.59
C ILE A 40 -92.82 -7.89 -3.71
N VAL A 41 -92.83 -6.57 -3.63
CA VAL A 41 -94.04 -5.78 -3.85
C VAL A 41 -94.17 -5.54 -5.34
N MET A 42 -95.26 -6.04 -5.94
CA MET A 42 -95.54 -5.94 -7.37
C MET A 42 -96.74 -5.04 -7.61
N ASP A 43 -96.72 -4.24 -8.68
CA ASP A 43 -97.92 -3.53 -9.14
C ASP A 43 -98.93 -4.49 -9.79
N GLU A 44 -100.12 -3.99 -10.14
CA GLU A 44 -101.16 -4.77 -10.81
C GLU A 44 -100.72 -5.30 -12.20
N GLY A 45 -99.68 -4.72 -12.78
CA GLY A 45 -99.05 -5.16 -14.03
C GLY A 45 -97.95 -6.21 -13.86
N GLY A 46 -97.71 -6.70 -12.63
CA GLY A 46 -96.70 -7.71 -12.33
C GLY A 46 -95.26 -7.18 -12.32
N ARG A 47 -95.06 -5.86 -12.26
CA ARG A 47 -93.72 -5.25 -12.19
C ARG A 47 -93.29 -5.05 -10.74
N PRO A 48 -92.04 -5.38 -10.38
CA PRO A 48 -91.54 -5.19 -9.03
C PRO A 48 -91.32 -3.69 -8.72
N VAL A 49 -92.05 -3.14 -7.76
CA VAL A 49 -92.00 -1.73 -7.34
C VAL A 49 -91.25 -1.51 -6.02
N GLY A 50 -91.10 -2.57 -5.22
CA GLY A 50 -90.26 -2.57 -4.03
C GLY A 50 -90.02 -3.98 -3.48
N VAL A 51 -89.19 -4.08 -2.45
CA VAL A 51 -88.95 -5.31 -1.69
C VAL A 51 -89.07 -4.99 -0.22
N TRP A 52 -89.75 -5.85 0.53
CA TRP A 52 -89.84 -5.74 1.97
C TRP A 52 -89.20 -6.97 2.63
N THR A 53 -88.33 -6.75 3.61
CA THR A 53 -87.49 -7.79 4.22
C THR A 53 -87.65 -7.88 5.73
N GLU A 54 -87.16 -8.96 6.34
CA GLU A 54 -87.04 -9.08 7.82
C GLU A 54 -86.29 -7.88 8.45
N SER A 55 -85.33 -7.26 7.72
CA SER A 55 -84.63 -6.06 8.22
C SER A 55 -85.52 -4.82 8.22
N ASP A 56 -86.41 -4.69 7.24
CA ASP A 56 -87.32 -3.55 7.14
C ASP A 56 -88.40 -3.63 8.22
N ALA A 57 -88.82 -4.84 8.60
CA ALA A 57 -89.75 -5.06 9.70
C ALA A 57 -89.24 -4.49 11.04
N VAL A 58 -87.95 -4.60 11.34
CA VAL A 58 -87.34 -4.06 12.57
C VAL A 58 -87.22 -2.54 12.55
N ARG A 59 -87.26 -1.90 11.37
CA ARG A 59 -87.23 -0.43 11.27
C ARG A 59 -88.53 0.22 11.76
N LEU A 60 -89.63 -0.54 11.71
CA LEU A 60 -90.94 -0.07 12.14
C LEU A 60 -91.02 0.10 13.65
N ASP A 61 -91.78 1.09 14.11
CA ASP A 61 -92.09 1.24 15.52
C ASP A 61 -93.29 0.34 15.88
N LEU A 62 -93.00 -0.84 16.42
CA LEU A 62 -94.04 -1.82 16.75
C LEU A 62 -94.97 -1.36 17.88
N GLN A 63 -94.62 -0.29 18.61
CA GLN A 63 -95.49 0.29 19.65
C GLN A 63 -96.48 1.32 19.09
N GLN A 64 -96.28 1.80 17.85
CA GLN A 64 -97.18 2.76 17.24
C GLN A 64 -98.52 2.08 16.84
N PRO A 65 -99.67 2.58 17.32
CA PRO A 65 -100.98 2.04 16.95
C PRO A 65 -101.21 2.14 15.44
N GLY A 66 -101.63 1.03 14.81
CA GLY A 66 -101.97 0.99 13.38
C GLY A 66 -100.83 0.66 12.42
N VAL A 67 -99.59 0.46 12.89
CA VAL A 67 -98.45 0.07 12.03
C VAL A 67 -98.71 -1.21 11.25
N ALA A 68 -99.33 -2.21 11.88
CA ALA A 68 -99.69 -3.47 11.24
C ALA A 68 -100.68 -3.31 10.07
N SER A 69 -101.51 -2.26 10.09
CA SER A 69 -102.52 -1.95 9.06
C SER A 69 -102.02 -0.98 7.99
N THR A 70 -100.76 -0.52 8.08
CA THR A 70 -100.18 0.41 7.11
C THR A 70 -99.90 -0.32 5.78
N PRO A 71 -100.14 0.29 4.60
CA PRO A 71 -99.79 -0.32 3.32
C PRO A 71 -98.28 -0.58 3.18
N VAL A 72 -97.90 -1.77 2.72
CA VAL A 72 -96.51 -2.20 2.55
C VAL A 72 -95.71 -1.29 1.62
N ALA A 73 -96.37 -0.64 0.65
CA ALA A 73 -95.76 0.35 -0.24
C ALA A 73 -95.06 1.51 0.48
N THR A 74 -95.50 1.83 1.69
CA THR A 74 -94.94 2.95 2.48
C THR A 74 -93.69 2.55 3.28
N VAL A 75 -93.45 1.25 3.45
CA VAL A 75 -92.37 0.71 4.29
C VAL A 75 -91.40 -0.22 3.55
N MET A 76 -91.68 -0.52 2.28
CA MET A 76 -90.80 -1.31 1.42
C MET A 76 -89.54 -0.52 1.02
N SER A 77 -88.47 -1.25 0.75
CA SER A 77 -87.28 -0.68 0.09
C SER A 77 -87.56 -0.49 -1.41
N SER A 78 -87.36 0.73 -1.90
CA SER A 78 -87.52 1.12 -3.32
C SER A 78 -86.42 2.11 -3.74
N PRO A 79 -85.88 2.07 -4.97
CA PRO A 79 -86.20 1.13 -6.06
C PRO A 79 -85.64 -0.28 -5.82
N VAL A 80 -86.25 -1.28 -6.46
CA VAL A 80 -85.84 -2.68 -6.37
C VAL A 80 -84.43 -2.85 -6.93
N ARG A 81 -83.53 -3.39 -6.11
CA ARG A 81 -82.17 -3.73 -6.54
C ARG A 81 -82.15 -5.10 -7.18
N THR A 82 -81.71 -5.14 -8.44
CA THR A 82 -81.69 -6.35 -9.26
C THR A 82 -80.27 -6.78 -9.63
N ILE A 83 -80.10 -8.07 -9.92
CA ILE A 83 -78.90 -8.63 -10.53
C ILE A 83 -79.28 -9.67 -11.60
N ALA A 84 -78.48 -9.79 -12.66
CA ALA A 84 -78.75 -10.76 -13.73
C ALA A 84 -78.45 -12.19 -13.28
N ALA A 85 -79.24 -13.16 -13.73
CA ALA A 85 -79.09 -14.57 -13.36
C ALA A 85 -77.72 -15.19 -13.75
N ASN A 86 -77.08 -14.64 -14.79
CA ASN A 86 -75.76 -15.07 -15.26
C ASN A 86 -74.58 -14.41 -14.51
N ALA A 87 -74.86 -13.49 -13.57
CA ALA A 87 -73.80 -12.94 -12.74
C ALA A 87 -73.12 -14.03 -11.90
N THR A 88 -71.87 -13.81 -11.53
CA THR A 88 -71.10 -14.73 -10.69
C THR A 88 -71.52 -14.58 -9.23
N ILE A 89 -71.34 -15.64 -8.43
CA ILE A 89 -71.56 -15.55 -6.97
C ILE A 89 -70.73 -14.41 -6.35
N GLN A 90 -69.49 -14.19 -6.81
CA GLN A 90 -68.62 -13.12 -6.32
C GLN A 90 -69.20 -11.72 -6.58
N GLU A 91 -69.79 -11.49 -7.75
CA GLU A 91 -70.45 -10.21 -8.08
C GLU A 91 -71.68 -9.97 -7.20
N VAL A 92 -72.47 -11.01 -6.93
CA VAL A 92 -73.61 -10.92 -6.00
C VAL A 92 -73.15 -10.60 -4.59
N THR A 93 -72.13 -11.31 -4.08
CA THR A 93 -71.58 -11.11 -2.74
C THR A 93 -71.07 -9.68 -2.57
N ALA A 94 -70.27 -9.20 -3.51
CA ALA A 94 -69.74 -7.84 -3.50
C ALA A 94 -70.88 -6.78 -3.53
N LEU A 95 -71.95 -7.02 -4.30
CA LEU A 95 -73.09 -6.11 -4.38
C LEU A 95 -73.91 -6.09 -3.08
N LEU A 96 -74.18 -7.25 -2.49
CA LEU A 96 -74.85 -7.37 -1.19
C LEU A 96 -74.06 -6.67 -0.08
N HIS A 97 -72.74 -6.90 -0.01
CA HIS A 97 -71.87 -6.28 0.98
C HIS A 97 -71.77 -4.75 0.79
N LYS A 98 -71.48 -4.29 -0.44
CA LYS A 98 -71.36 -2.86 -0.76
C LYS A 98 -72.64 -2.09 -0.45
N GLN A 99 -73.80 -2.69 -0.72
CA GLN A 99 -75.10 -2.05 -0.51
C GLN A 99 -75.70 -2.35 0.89
N ARG A 100 -75.02 -3.15 1.72
CA ARG A 100 -75.50 -3.60 3.04
C ARG A 100 -76.90 -4.20 2.99
N MET A 101 -77.14 -5.02 1.98
CA MET A 101 -78.42 -5.71 1.77
C MET A 101 -78.27 -7.20 1.98
N ARG A 102 -79.37 -7.87 2.28
CA ARG A 102 -79.41 -9.32 2.51
C ARG A 102 -80.10 -10.11 1.40
N HIS A 103 -80.79 -9.40 0.51
CA HIS A 103 -81.55 -9.98 -0.59
C HIS A 103 -81.36 -9.12 -1.84
N LEU A 104 -81.24 -9.77 -2.99
CA LEU A 104 -81.27 -9.15 -4.31
C LEU A 104 -82.30 -9.85 -5.18
N VAL A 105 -83.05 -9.07 -5.96
CA VAL A 105 -83.98 -9.64 -6.93
C VAL A 105 -83.19 -10.09 -8.15
N VAL A 106 -83.35 -11.33 -8.55
CA VAL A 106 -82.65 -11.88 -9.72
C VAL A 106 -83.55 -11.77 -10.94
N THR A 107 -83.03 -11.21 -12.02
CA THR A 107 -83.75 -11.02 -13.28
C THR A 107 -83.11 -11.82 -14.40
N GLU A 108 -83.89 -12.12 -15.45
CA GLU A 108 -83.33 -12.64 -16.70
C GLU A 108 -82.26 -11.67 -17.25
N PRO A 109 -81.22 -12.17 -17.93
CA PRO A 109 -80.27 -11.33 -18.65
C PRO A 109 -81.03 -10.39 -19.61
N GLY A 110 -80.97 -9.07 -19.36
CA GLY A 110 -81.76 -8.06 -20.08
C GLY A 110 -82.89 -7.40 -19.27
N GLY A 111 -83.15 -7.82 -18.03
CA GLY A 111 -83.87 -7.04 -17.00
C GLY A 111 -85.40 -7.04 -17.05
N ASN A 112 -86.01 -7.73 -18.02
CA ASN A 112 -87.47 -7.64 -18.24
C ASN A 112 -88.33 -8.55 -17.36
N ARG A 113 -87.76 -9.57 -16.71
CA ARG A 113 -88.52 -10.56 -15.94
C ARG A 113 -87.82 -10.94 -14.64
N VAL A 114 -88.57 -10.93 -13.53
CA VAL A 114 -88.12 -11.43 -12.23
C VAL A 114 -88.07 -12.97 -12.26
N MET A 115 -86.90 -13.53 -11.96
CA MET A 115 -86.69 -14.98 -11.88
C MET A 115 -86.74 -15.50 -10.44
N GLY A 116 -86.39 -14.67 -9.45
CA GLY A 116 -86.29 -15.10 -8.05
C GLY A 116 -85.64 -14.05 -7.15
N VAL A 117 -85.28 -14.48 -5.95
CA VAL A 117 -84.48 -13.70 -4.99
C VAL A 117 -83.29 -14.53 -4.56
N VAL A 118 -82.12 -13.90 -4.43
CA VAL A 118 -80.92 -14.51 -3.84
C VAL A 118 -80.61 -13.79 -2.53
N SER A 119 -80.31 -14.57 -1.48
CA SER A 119 -79.98 -14.06 -0.16
C SER A 119 -78.53 -14.37 0.25
N THR A 120 -78.04 -13.67 1.27
CA THR A 120 -76.75 -14.02 1.92
C THR A 120 -76.75 -15.46 2.44
N THR A 121 -77.92 -15.97 2.84
CA THR A 121 -78.10 -17.36 3.28
C THR A 121 -77.90 -18.33 2.11
N ASP A 122 -78.48 -18.06 0.94
CA ASP A 122 -78.32 -18.90 -0.25
C ASP A 122 -76.86 -18.98 -0.70
N ILE A 123 -76.12 -17.87 -0.61
CA ILE A 123 -74.70 -17.80 -0.95
C ILE A 123 -73.88 -18.68 0.02
N VAL A 124 -74.02 -18.49 1.33
CA VAL A 124 -73.25 -19.27 2.32
C VAL A 124 -73.61 -20.77 2.27
N ILE A 125 -74.89 -21.11 2.02
CA ILE A 125 -75.31 -22.51 1.85
C ILE A 125 -74.61 -23.15 0.64
N ASN A 126 -74.46 -22.42 -0.46
CA ASN A 126 -73.95 -22.96 -1.72
C ASN A 126 -72.46 -22.68 -1.97
N GLN A 127 -71.79 -21.98 -1.06
CA GLN A 127 -70.36 -21.68 -1.12
C GLN A 127 -69.53 -22.99 -1.03
N GLU A 128 -68.52 -23.14 -1.90
CA GLU A 128 -67.67 -24.33 -1.96
C GLU A 128 -66.81 -24.48 -0.69
N ALA A 129 -66.50 -25.72 -0.32
CA ALA A 129 -65.76 -26.02 0.90
C ALA A 129 -64.37 -25.37 0.92
N GLU A 130 -63.73 -25.18 -0.24
CA GLU A 130 -62.40 -24.57 -0.40
C GLU A 130 -62.30 -23.17 0.22
N PHE A 131 -63.38 -22.39 0.19
CA PHE A 131 -63.47 -21.07 0.83
C PHE A 131 -63.52 -21.13 2.36
N PHE A 132 -63.70 -22.33 2.94
CA PHE A 132 -63.70 -22.59 4.38
C PHE A 132 -62.55 -23.51 4.81
N LEU A 133 -61.86 -24.18 3.86
CA LEU A 133 -60.84 -25.18 4.15
C LEU A 133 -59.57 -24.58 4.73
N ARG A 134 -59.32 -23.28 4.50
CA ARG A 134 -58.07 -22.66 4.94
C ARG A 134 -58.12 -21.86 6.24
N LEU A 135 -59.28 -21.47 6.79
CA LEU A 135 -59.26 -20.37 7.76
C LEU A 135 -60.19 -20.47 8.99
N LYS A 136 -59.56 -20.03 10.09
CA LYS A 136 -59.98 -19.54 11.40
C LYS A 136 -61.03 -20.32 12.22
N ARG A 137 -60.75 -20.32 13.52
CA ARG A 137 -61.70 -20.70 14.54
C ARG A 137 -62.64 -19.50 14.77
N LEU A 138 -63.76 -19.73 15.44
CA LEU A 138 -64.72 -18.68 15.77
C LEU A 138 -64.13 -17.58 16.68
N ASP A 139 -62.95 -17.78 17.27
CA ASP A 139 -62.20 -16.79 18.04
C ASP A 139 -61.91 -15.50 17.26
N ALA A 140 -61.68 -15.61 15.96
CA ALA A 140 -61.46 -14.46 15.09
C ALA A 140 -62.72 -13.63 14.82
N MET A 141 -63.90 -14.17 15.13
CA MET A 141 -65.19 -13.51 14.96
C MET A 141 -65.74 -12.92 16.26
N VAL A 142 -65.02 -13.07 17.38
CA VAL A 142 -65.44 -12.55 18.70
C VAL A 142 -65.55 -11.01 18.71
N HIS A 143 -65.00 -10.32 17.71
CA HIS A 143 -65.17 -8.88 17.52
C HIS A 143 -66.60 -8.46 17.09
N VAL A 144 -67.48 -9.41 16.72
CA VAL A 144 -68.90 -9.10 16.45
C VAL A 144 -69.58 -8.78 17.79
N PRO A 145 -70.08 -7.55 18.00
CA PRO A 145 -70.59 -7.13 19.30
C PRO A 145 -71.86 -7.89 19.68
N LEU A 146 -71.85 -8.50 20.87
CA LEU A 146 -73.01 -9.18 21.44
C LEU A 146 -73.99 -8.14 21.99
N ALA A 147 -75.13 -7.96 21.31
CA ALA A 147 -76.25 -7.19 21.83
C ALA A 147 -77.18 -8.12 22.65
N THR A 148 -77.44 -7.77 23.91
CA THR A 148 -78.25 -8.60 24.83
C THR A 148 -79.46 -7.86 25.36
N ILE A 149 -80.51 -8.61 25.71
CA ILE A 149 -81.74 -8.09 26.29
C ILE A 149 -82.27 -9.02 27.39
N ALA A 150 -82.93 -8.46 28.41
CA ALA A 150 -83.58 -9.26 29.45
C ALA A 150 -84.87 -9.91 28.92
N ALA A 151 -85.13 -11.16 29.31
CA ALA A 151 -86.34 -11.89 28.91
C ALA A 151 -87.65 -11.16 29.31
N THR A 152 -87.63 -10.37 30.37
CA THR A 152 -88.77 -9.58 30.87
C THR A 152 -88.98 -8.24 30.14
N ALA A 153 -88.09 -7.86 29.23
CA ALA A 153 -88.20 -6.59 28.51
C ALA A 153 -89.40 -6.60 27.54
N ASP A 154 -89.88 -5.42 27.16
CA ASP A 154 -90.90 -5.28 26.14
C ASP A 154 -90.33 -5.38 24.72
N ILE A 155 -91.21 -5.67 23.75
CA ILE A 155 -90.84 -5.84 22.33
C ILE A 155 -90.35 -4.52 21.70
N GLY A 156 -90.81 -3.37 22.19
CA GLY A 156 -90.37 -2.05 21.70
C GLY A 156 -88.90 -1.78 22.04
N THR A 157 -88.45 -2.19 23.21
CA THR A 157 -87.05 -2.13 23.65
C THR A 157 -86.21 -3.07 22.80
N ALA A 158 -86.71 -4.26 22.49
CA ALA A 158 -86.01 -5.22 21.63
C ALA A 158 -85.79 -4.68 20.20
N THR A 159 -86.83 -4.13 19.57
CA THR A 159 -86.72 -3.54 18.22
C THR A 159 -85.82 -2.31 18.19
N ARG A 160 -85.87 -1.46 19.22
CA ARG A 160 -84.95 -0.31 19.36
C ARG A 160 -83.50 -0.78 19.44
N LEU A 161 -83.22 -1.77 20.29
CA LEU A 161 -81.87 -2.29 20.48
C LEU A 161 -81.33 -2.96 19.20
N MET A 162 -82.16 -3.73 18.51
CA MET A 162 -81.81 -4.30 17.19
C MET A 162 -81.50 -3.21 16.16
N ARG A 163 -82.23 -2.10 16.15
CA ARG A 163 -82.01 -0.97 15.23
C ARG A 163 -80.73 -0.18 15.56
N GLU A 164 -80.49 0.11 16.84
CA GLU A 164 -79.30 0.83 17.31
C GLU A 164 -78.02 0.05 16.99
N HIS A 165 -78.01 -1.25 17.30
CA HIS A 165 -76.85 -2.11 17.08
C HIS A 165 -76.81 -2.72 15.67
N LYS A 166 -77.83 -2.46 14.85
CA LYS A 166 -78.04 -3.10 13.52
C LYS A 166 -77.94 -4.63 13.61
N ALA A 167 -78.41 -5.19 14.72
CA ALA A 167 -78.26 -6.60 15.04
C ALA A 167 -79.29 -7.46 14.28
N GLU A 168 -78.83 -8.58 13.73
CA GLU A 168 -79.72 -9.60 13.15
C GLU A 168 -80.38 -10.48 14.22
N ALA A 169 -79.76 -10.57 15.39
CA ALA A 169 -80.26 -11.29 16.54
C ALA A 169 -79.76 -10.63 17.84
N LEU A 170 -80.54 -10.79 18.90
CA LEU A 170 -80.18 -10.41 20.27
C LEU A 170 -80.04 -11.67 21.13
N GLY A 171 -79.04 -11.69 22.00
CA GLY A 171 -78.95 -12.69 23.07
C GLY A 171 -79.94 -12.36 24.19
N VAL A 172 -80.84 -13.29 24.51
CA VAL A 172 -81.84 -13.10 25.56
C VAL A 172 -81.34 -13.71 26.86
N THR A 173 -81.32 -12.92 27.92
CA THR A 173 -80.90 -13.36 29.26
C THR A 173 -82.11 -13.72 30.11
N TYR A 174 -82.14 -14.96 30.61
CA TYR A 174 -83.17 -15.45 31.52
C TYR A 174 -82.67 -15.42 32.97
N ALA A 175 -83.59 -15.42 33.93
CA ALA A 175 -83.27 -15.30 35.36
C ALA A 175 -82.46 -16.48 35.93
N ASP A 176 -82.50 -17.64 35.26
CA ASP A 176 -81.73 -18.84 35.58
C ASP A 176 -80.30 -18.82 34.99
N GLY A 177 -79.91 -17.72 34.32
CA GLY A 177 -78.61 -17.56 33.68
C GLY A 177 -78.50 -18.22 32.30
N SER A 178 -79.57 -18.82 31.81
CA SER A 178 -79.62 -19.45 30.49
C SER A 178 -79.81 -18.41 29.38
N TRP A 179 -79.36 -18.76 28.17
CA TRP A 179 -79.44 -17.90 26.99
C TRP A 179 -80.57 -18.32 26.07
N GLY A 180 -81.32 -17.36 25.55
CA GLY A 180 -82.19 -17.50 24.37
C GLY A 180 -81.73 -16.59 23.24
N ILE A 181 -82.46 -16.61 22.14
CA ILE A 181 -82.21 -15.77 20.98
C ILE A 181 -83.50 -15.14 20.48
N LEU A 182 -83.44 -13.84 20.21
CA LEU A 182 -84.49 -13.11 19.54
C LEU A 182 -83.97 -12.61 18.20
N THR A 183 -84.60 -13.00 17.11
CA THR A 183 -84.20 -12.68 15.74
C THR A 183 -85.16 -11.70 15.09
N GLN A 184 -84.75 -11.10 13.96
CA GLN A 184 -85.65 -10.23 13.18
C GLN A 184 -86.90 -10.98 12.67
N ARG A 185 -86.80 -12.30 12.48
CA ARG A 185 -87.94 -13.14 12.11
C ARG A 185 -88.99 -13.22 13.22
N ASP A 186 -88.58 -13.16 14.48
CA ASP A 186 -89.52 -13.18 15.61
C ASP A 186 -90.30 -11.85 15.68
N MET A 187 -89.66 -10.74 15.30
CA MET A 187 -90.35 -9.44 15.13
C MET A 187 -91.34 -9.47 13.97
N LEU A 188 -90.99 -10.13 12.87
CA LEU A 188 -91.90 -10.34 11.74
C LEU A 188 -93.11 -11.20 12.14
N GLN A 189 -92.92 -12.25 12.93
CA GLN A 189 -94.02 -13.08 13.44
C GLN A 189 -94.96 -12.27 14.34
N HIS A 190 -94.43 -11.37 15.16
CA HIS A 190 -95.25 -10.45 15.96
C HIS A 190 -96.09 -9.50 15.09
N LEU A 191 -95.53 -8.96 14.00
CA LEU A 191 -96.26 -8.14 13.03
C LEU A 191 -97.38 -8.90 12.30
N ALA A 192 -97.16 -10.19 12.01
CA ALA A 192 -98.15 -11.04 11.37
C ALA A 192 -99.36 -11.29 12.28
N GLN A 193 -99.17 -11.33 13.60
CA GLN A 193 -100.23 -11.51 14.59
C GLN A 193 -99.98 -10.61 15.82
N PRO A 194 -100.36 -9.31 15.76
CA PRO A 194 -100.11 -8.37 16.84
C PRO A 194 -100.85 -8.81 18.11
N ARG A 195 -100.10 -9.05 19.20
CA ARG A 195 -100.65 -9.36 20.52
C ARG A 195 -100.15 -8.33 21.53
N GLY A 196 -101.06 -7.67 22.25
CA GLY A 196 -100.68 -6.70 23.27
C GLY A 196 -100.08 -7.36 24.51
N GLY A 197 -99.11 -6.70 25.15
CA GLY A 197 -98.58 -7.09 26.46
C GLY A 197 -97.57 -8.26 26.47
N LEU A 198 -97.07 -8.67 25.30
CA LEU A 198 -96.01 -9.68 25.22
C LEU A 198 -94.64 -9.14 25.66
N THR A 199 -93.88 -10.01 26.30
CA THR A 199 -92.48 -9.81 26.68
C THR A 199 -91.54 -10.45 25.64
N VAL A 200 -90.26 -10.13 25.70
CA VAL A 200 -89.22 -10.78 24.88
C VAL A 200 -89.22 -12.30 25.07
N ALA A 201 -89.47 -12.79 26.30
CA ALA A 201 -89.54 -14.22 26.60
C ALA A 201 -90.59 -14.97 25.77
N ASP A 202 -91.69 -14.32 25.42
CA ASP A 202 -92.81 -14.93 24.69
C ASP A 202 -92.50 -15.13 23.20
N LEU A 203 -91.51 -14.40 22.66
CA LEU A 203 -91.11 -14.46 21.25
C LEU A 203 -89.74 -15.12 21.04
N ALA A 204 -88.85 -15.05 22.03
CA ALA A 204 -87.50 -15.56 21.91
C ALA A 204 -87.48 -17.10 21.86
N SER A 205 -86.61 -17.65 21.01
CA SER A 205 -86.32 -19.08 21.01
C SER A 205 -85.38 -19.41 22.19
N HIS A 206 -85.75 -20.40 22.99
CA HIS A 206 -85.00 -20.82 24.18
C HIS A 206 -84.97 -22.36 24.30
N PRO A 207 -83.81 -23.01 24.55
CA PRO A 207 -82.47 -22.42 24.71
C PRO A 207 -81.76 -22.05 23.40
N LEU A 208 -80.86 -21.07 23.46
CA LEU A 208 -79.96 -20.70 22.36
C LEU A 208 -78.99 -21.86 22.07
N ARG A 209 -78.90 -22.26 20.80
CA ARG A 209 -77.91 -23.23 20.35
C ARG A 209 -76.52 -22.58 20.32
N THR A 210 -75.57 -23.17 21.04
CA THR A 210 -74.20 -22.64 21.12
C THR A 210 -73.16 -23.62 20.58
N VAL A 211 -72.02 -23.09 20.15
CA VAL A 211 -70.81 -23.82 19.75
C VAL A 211 -69.59 -23.21 20.43
N PRO A 212 -68.54 -24.00 20.73
CA PRO A 212 -67.33 -23.48 21.36
C PRO A 212 -66.56 -22.56 20.41
N VAL A 213 -65.97 -21.49 20.95
CA VAL A 213 -65.17 -20.50 20.21
C VAL A 213 -64.00 -21.11 19.42
N GLN A 214 -63.53 -22.28 19.83
CA GLN A 214 -62.47 -23.04 19.18
C GLN A 214 -62.92 -23.81 17.93
N MET A 215 -64.22 -23.87 17.64
CA MET A 215 -64.75 -24.55 16.45
C MET A 215 -64.30 -23.81 15.19
N THR A 216 -64.08 -24.55 14.09
CA THR A 216 -63.79 -23.93 12.78
C THR A 216 -65.05 -23.34 12.17
N LEU A 217 -64.89 -22.31 11.33
CA LEU A 217 -65.99 -21.74 10.55
C LEU A 217 -66.76 -22.78 9.72
N LEU A 218 -66.05 -23.74 9.12
CA LEU A 218 -66.65 -24.84 8.37
C LEU A 218 -67.55 -25.72 9.26
N ALA A 219 -67.08 -26.05 10.46
CA ALA A 219 -67.84 -26.85 11.41
C ALA A 219 -69.06 -26.07 11.93
N ALA A 220 -68.92 -24.78 12.22
CA ALA A 220 -70.04 -23.92 12.61
C ALA A 220 -71.11 -23.82 11.52
N ARG A 221 -70.70 -23.66 10.24
CA ARG A 221 -71.60 -23.74 9.09
C ARG A 221 -72.34 -25.07 9.05
N LYS A 222 -71.65 -26.19 9.26
CA LYS A 222 -72.27 -27.51 9.28
C LYS A 222 -73.36 -27.60 10.35
N VAL A 223 -73.10 -27.08 11.55
CA VAL A 223 -74.10 -27.03 12.65
C VAL A 223 -75.31 -26.15 12.27
N LEU A 224 -75.10 -24.99 11.64
CA LEU A 224 -76.19 -24.15 11.11
C LEU A 224 -77.07 -24.93 10.12
N LEU A 225 -76.46 -25.63 9.17
CA LEU A 225 -77.17 -26.39 8.14
C LEU A 225 -77.93 -27.59 8.73
N GLU A 226 -77.28 -28.38 9.59
CA GLU A 226 -77.86 -29.58 10.20
C GLU A 226 -79.10 -29.27 11.05
N HIS A 227 -79.08 -28.15 11.76
CA HIS A 227 -80.19 -27.73 12.62
C HIS A 227 -81.15 -26.72 11.96
N GLN A 228 -80.96 -26.40 10.67
CA GLN A 228 -81.73 -25.40 9.93
C GLN A 228 -81.78 -24.03 10.65
N LEU A 229 -80.68 -23.66 11.28
CA LEU A 229 -80.50 -22.41 12.01
C LEU A 229 -79.86 -21.37 11.10
N ARG A 230 -80.15 -20.09 11.36
CA ARG A 230 -79.50 -18.94 10.68
C ARG A 230 -78.46 -18.24 11.57
N HIS A 231 -78.50 -18.52 12.87
CA HIS A 231 -77.62 -17.91 13.88
C HIS A 231 -77.16 -18.99 14.88
N LEU A 232 -75.93 -18.84 15.37
CA LEU A 232 -75.37 -19.67 16.44
C LEU A 232 -74.76 -18.78 17.52
N GLY A 233 -74.97 -19.15 18.78
CA GLY A 233 -74.19 -18.58 19.87
C GLY A 233 -72.78 -19.15 19.89
N VAL A 234 -71.80 -18.32 20.18
CA VAL A 234 -70.40 -18.73 20.36
C VAL A 234 -70.06 -18.58 21.82
N THR A 235 -69.64 -19.66 22.48
CA THR A 235 -69.32 -19.66 23.91
C THR A 235 -67.84 -19.92 24.16
N ASP A 236 -67.34 -19.40 25.27
CA ASP A 236 -66.02 -19.75 25.77
C ASP A 236 -66.01 -21.13 26.48
N GLY A 237 -64.87 -21.50 27.07
CA GLY A 237 -64.72 -22.75 27.82
C GLY A 237 -65.51 -22.81 29.14
N SER A 238 -66.05 -21.69 29.62
CA SER A 238 -66.89 -21.61 30.82
C SER A 238 -68.39 -21.69 30.51
N GLY A 239 -68.77 -21.68 29.24
CA GLY A 239 -70.16 -21.64 28.78
C GLY A 239 -70.74 -20.22 28.70
N GLN A 240 -69.93 -19.18 28.90
CA GLN A 240 -70.35 -17.79 28.72
C GLN A 240 -70.52 -17.48 27.24
N LEU A 241 -71.62 -16.82 26.86
CA LEU A 241 -71.87 -16.37 25.49
C LEU A 241 -70.95 -15.18 25.17
N LEU A 242 -70.07 -15.37 24.18
CA LEU A 242 -69.15 -14.35 23.68
C LEU A 242 -69.79 -13.50 22.58
N THR A 243 -70.46 -14.16 21.63
CA THR A 243 -71.13 -13.49 20.50
C THR A 243 -72.20 -14.40 19.87
N ILE A 244 -73.00 -13.84 18.96
CA ILE A 244 -73.93 -14.59 18.10
C ILE A 244 -73.49 -14.34 16.65
N ILE A 245 -73.16 -15.39 15.92
CA ILE A 245 -72.77 -15.31 14.51
C ILE A 245 -73.94 -15.70 13.61
N GLY A 246 -74.12 -14.96 12.51
CA GLY A 246 -75.07 -15.26 11.45
C GLY A 246 -74.38 -15.54 10.11
N MET A 247 -75.21 -15.81 9.08
CA MET A 247 -74.72 -16.07 7.72
C MET A 247 -73.93 -14.88 7.14
N SER A 248 -74.34 -13.65 7.45
CA SER A 248 -73.65 -12.43 6.98
C SER A 248 -72.22 -12.32 7.52
N ASP A 249 -71.98 -12.73 8.76
CA ASP A 249 -70.66 -12.66 9.41
C ASP A 249 -69.69 -13.68 8.81
N ILE A 250 -70.19 -14.89 8.52
CA ILE A 250 -69.42 -15.95 7.86
C ILE A 250 -68.97 -15.49 6.47
N LEU A 251 -69.87 -14.88 5.70
CA LEU A 251 -69.58 -14.40 4.35
C LEU A 251 -68.54 -13.27 4.34
N ALA A 252 -68.65 -12.32 5.26
CA ALA A 252 -67.70 -11.21 5.38
C ALA A 252 -66.28 -11.70 5.74
N THR A 253 -66.17 -12.76 6.54
CA THR A 253 -64.87 -13.32 6.95
C THR A 253 -64.13 -13.95 5.76
N ILE A 254 -64.85 -14.68 4.90
CA ILE A 254 -64.30 -15.32 3.70
C ILE A 254 -63.73 -14.28 2.71
N GLU A 255 -64.40 -13.14 2.52
CA GLU A 255 -63.96 -12.11 1.58
C GLU A 255 -62.66 -11.41 1.99
N GLN A 256 -62.53 -11.08 3.29
CA GLN A 256 -61.34 -10.40 3.80
C GLN A 256 -60.06 -11.21 3.59
N GLU A 257 -60.17 -12.52 3.68
CA GLU A 257 -59.05 -13.45 3.58
C GLU A 257 -58.55 -13.63 2.16
N PHE A 258 -59.46 -13.79 1.20
CA PHE A 258 -59.11 -13.89 -0.21
C PHE A 258 -58.32 -12.65 -0.68
N LEU A 259 -58.71 -11.46 -0.20
CA LEU A 259 -57.99 -10.22 -0.50
C LEU A 259 -56.59 -10.17 0.11
N ALA A 260 -56.38 -10.72 1.31
CA ALA A 260 -55.07 -10.75 1.95
C ALA A 260 -54.06 -11.63 1.21
N GLU A 261 -54.48 -12.82 0.76
CA GLU A 261 -53.61 -13.74 0.01
C GLU A 261 -53.14 -13.15 -1.33
N LEU A 262 -54.04 -12.50 -2.08
CA LEU A 262 -53.70 -11.90 -3.37
C LEU A 262 -52.63 -10.81 -3.24
N HIS A 263 -52.72 -9.97 -2.20
CA HIS A 263 -51.71 -8.94 -1.94
C HIS A 263 -50.34 -9.53 -1.59
N HIS A 264 -50.30 -10.67 -0.90
CA HIS A 264 -49.04 -11.31 -0.54
C HIS A 264 -48.31 -11.87 -1.78
N ALA A 265 -49.02 -12.57 -2.66
CA ALA A 265 -48.45 -13.16 -3.87
C ALA A 265 -47.90 -12.09 -4.85
N LEU A 266 -48.57 -10.94 -4.97
CA LEU A 266 -48.09 -9.84 -5.80
C LEU A 266 -46.76 -9.27 -5.31
N ARG A 267 -46.59 -9.11 -3.98
CA ARG A 267 -45.34 -8.61 -3.39
C ARG A 267 -44.16 -9.53 -3.66
N GLU A 268 -44.33 -10.84 -3.49
CA GLU A 268 -43.26 -11.81 -3.73
C GLU A 268 -42.76 -11.77 -5.19
N ARG A 269 -43.69 -11.67 -6.14
CA ARG A 269 -43.35 -11.56 -7.56
C ARG A 269 -42.55 -10.29 -7.85
N ASP A 270 -42.98 -9.15 -7.31
CA ASP A 270 -42.34 -7.87 -7.56
C ASP A 270 -40.92 -7.82 -6.96
N GLU A 271 -40.71 -8.42 -5.78
CA GLU A 271 -39.39 -8.59 -5.18
C GLU A 271 -38.47 -9.49 -6.00
N ALA A 272 -38.99 -10.58 -6.57
CA ALA A 272 -38.21 -11.47 -7.44
C ALA A 272 -37.77 -10.77 -8.73
N LEU A 273 -38.65 -9.96 -9.32
CA LEU A 273 -38.34 -9.15 -10.50
C LEU A 273 -37.28 -8.09 -10.21
N LEU A 274 -37.37 -7.40 -9.07
CA LEU A 274 -36.37 -6.42 -8.65
C LEU A 274 -34.99 -7.07 -8.46
N ARG A 275 -34.93 -8.25 -7.83
CA ARG A 275 -33.69 -9.02 -7.66
C ARG A 275 -33.07 -9.40 -9.00
N SER A 276 -33.85 -9.97 -9.92
CA SER A 276 -33.36 -10.35 -11.25
C SER A 276 -32.81 -9.14 -12.02
N ARG A 277 -33.53 -8.00 -11.99
CA ARG A 277 -33.08 -6.76 -12.63
C ARG A 277 -31.79 -6.22 -12.02
N GLN A 278 -31.65 -6.26 -10.69
CA GLN A 278 -30.41 -5.85 -10.01
C GLN A 278 -29.24 -6.76 -10.38
N SER A 279 -29.44 -8.08 -10.45
CA SER A 279 -28.41 -9.03 -10.84
C SER A 279 -27.90 -8.78 -12.27
N LEU A 280 -28.80 -8.52 -13.22
CA LEU A 280 -28.41 -8.17 -14.60
C LEU A 280 -27.62 -6.85 -14.66
N LEU A 281 -28.09 -5.81 -13.98
CA LEU A 281 -27.37 -4.52 -13.91
C LEU A 281 -26.00 -4.64 -13.24
N MET A 282 -25.86 -5.51 -12.23
CA MET A 282 -24.56 -5.80 -11.62
C MET A 282 -23.63 -6.52 -12.59
N ALA A 283 -24.12 -7.52 -13.32
CA ALA A 283 -23.32 -8.25 -14.31
C ALA A 283 -22.81 -7.32 -15.43
N ASP A 284 -23.67 -6.45 -15.98
CA ASP A 284 -23.27 -5.46 -16.99
C ASP A 284 -22.22 -4.49 -16.44
N LYS A 285 -22.40 -3.99 -15.20
CA LYS A 285 -21.42 -3.12 -14.56
C LYS A 285 -20.08 -3.80 -14.35
N VAL A 286 -20.04 -5.07 -13.94
CA VAL A 286 -18.79 -5.83 -13.79
C VAL A 286 -18.11 -5.98 -15.15
N PHE A 287 -18.87 -6.33 -16.19
CA PHE A 287 -18.35 -6.43 -17.55
C PHE A 287 -17.71 -5.11 -18.03
N GLU A 288 -18.38 -3.97 -17.80
CA GLU A 288 -17.88 -2.66 -18.24
C GLU A 288 -16.73 -2.07 -17.40
N SER A 289 -16.74 -2.32 -16.08
CA SER A 289 -15.81 -1.69 -15.13
C SER A 289 -14.52 -2.49 -14.89
N THR A 290 -14.45 -3.73 -15.37
CA THR A 290 -13.24 -4.56 -15.25
C THR A 290 -12.06 -3.92 -15.99
N MET A 291 -10.87 -4.01 -15.40
CA MET A 291 -9.62 -3.49 -15.99
C MET A 291 -8.97 -4.48 -16.97
N GLU A 292 -9.31 -5.76 -16.85
CA GLU A 292 -8.91 -6.84 -17.75
C GLU A 292 -9.78 -6.84 -19.01
N GLY A 293 -9.16 -7.10 -20.15
CA GLY A 293 -9.87 -7.25 -21.41
C GLY A 293 -10.68 -8.54 -21.42
N ILE A 294 -11.97 -8.44 -21.76
CA ILE A 294 -12.87 -9.58 -21.91
C ILE A 294 -13.29 -9.66 -23.38
N VAL A 295 -13.17 -10.84 -23.97
CA VAL A 295 -13.60 -11.16 -25.33
C VAL A 295 -14.50 -12.37 -25.27
N ILE A 296 -15.67 -12.29 -25.90
CA ILE A 296 -16.60 -13.40 -26.05
C ILE A 296 -16.68 -13.73 -27.54
N THR A 297 -16.44 -14.99 -27.89
CA THR A 297 -16.52 -15.48 -29.27
C THR A 297 -17.59 -16.55 -29.41
N ASP A 298 -18.01 -16.80 -30.65
CA ASP A 298 -18.76 -18.01 -30.99
C ASP A 298 -17.87 -19.27 -30.97
N SER A 299 -18.47 -20.43 -31.25
CA SER A 299 -17.79 -21.73 -31.35
C SER A 299 -16.76 -21.83 -32.48
N LYS A 300 -16.71 -20.86 -33.41
CA LYS A 300 -15.72 -20.76 -34.48
C LYS A 300 -14.62 -19.74 -34.19
N GLY A 301 -14.65 -19.09 -33.03
CA GLY A 301 -13.67 -18.08 -32.62
C GLY A 301 -13.92 -16.68 -33.20
N LEU A 302 -15.11 -16.39 -33.73
CA LEU A 302 -15.50 -15.04 -34.16
C LEU A 302 -15.95 -14.22 -32.96
N ILE A 303 -15.34 -13.06 -32.77
CA ILE A 303 -15.63 -12.13 -31.67
C ILE A 303 -17.06 -11.60 -31.82
N GLN A 304 -17.89 -11.86 -30.80
CA GLN A 304 -19.26 -11.35 -30.71
C GLN A 304 -19.35 -10.14 -29.77
N SER A 305 -18.54 -10.11 -28.72
CA SER A 305 -18.53 -9.03 -27.75
C SER A 305 -17.15 -8.81 -27.15
N VAL A 306 -16.86 -7.55 -26.82
CA VAL A 306 -15.67 -7.13 -26.07
C VAL A 306 -16.04 -6.06 -25.06
N ASN A 307 -15.35 -6.02 -23.92
CA ASN A 307 -15.56 -4.98 -22.93
C ASN A 307 -14.70 -3.71 -23.22
N PRO A 308 -14.94 -2.58 -22.55
CA PRO A 308 -14.15 -1.36 -22.75
C PRO A 308 -12.63 -1.52 -22.48
N ALA A 309 -12.24 -2.42 -21.58
CA ALA A 309 -10.84 -2.69 -21.29
C ALA A 309 -10.10 -3.31 -22.48
N PHE A 310 -10.74 -4.20 -23.23
CA PHE A 310 -10.18 -4.73 -24.48
C PHE A 310 -9.74 -3.58 -25.40
N SER A 311 -10.58 -2.57 -25.59
CA SER A 311 -10.24 -1.44 -26.45
C SER A 311 -9.13 -0.56 -25.88
N ARG A 312 -9.10 -0.36 -24.56
CA ARG A 312 -7.99 0.38 -23.90
C ARG A 312 -6.66 -0.33 -24.05
N ILE A 313 -6.63 -1.65 -23.90
CA ILE A 313 -5.40 -2.45 -23.97
C ILE A 313 -4.96 -2.61 -25.44
N THR A 314 -5.85 -3.06 -26.32
CA THR A 314 -5.43 -3.45 -27.68
C THR A 314 -5.35 -2.26 -28.65
N GLY A 315 -6.07 -1.17 -28.35
CA GLY A 315 -6.24 -0.03 -29.24
C GLY A 315 -7.25 -0.23 -30.37
N TYR A 316 -7.89 -1.41 -30.46
CA TYR A 316 -8.98 -1.67 -31.39
C TYR A 316 -10.32 -1.30 -30.77
N SER A 317 -11.15 -0.58 -31.51
CA SER A 317 -12.52 -0.30 -31.06
C SER A 317 -13.38 -1.56 -31.10
N ARG A 318 -14.50 -1.56 -30.37
CA ARG A 318 -15.47 -2.66 -30.38
C ARG A 318 -15.94 -3.00 -31.79
N ASP A 319 -16.26 -2.00 -32.59
CA ASP A 319 -16.78 -2.17 -33.95
C ASP A 319 -15.71 -2.75 -34.91
N GLU A 320 -14.43 -2.47 -34.65
CA GLU A 320 -13.31 -3.06 -35.40
C GLU A 320 -12.96 -4.48 -34.97
N ALA A 321 -13.40 -4.91 -33.78
CA ALA A 321 -13.09 -6.24 -33.24
C ALA A 321 -14.20 -7.25 -33.51
N ILE A 322 -15.47 -6.83 -33.46
CA ILE A 322 -16.63 -7.70 -33.70
C ILE A 322 -16.58 -8.28 -35.12
N GLY A 323 -16.84 -9.58 -35.25
CA GLY A 323 -16.84 -10.29 -36.53
C GLY A 323 -15.44 -10.70 -37.03
N HIS A 324 -14.39 -10.38 -36.29
CA HIS A 324 -13.02 -10.86 -36.55
C HIS A 324 -12.61 -11.93 -35.55
N THR A 325 -11.51 -12.62 -35.81
CA THR A 325 -10.91 -13.59 -34.87
C THR A 325 -9.82 -12.91 -34.05
N PRO A 326 -9.48 -13.42 -32.84
CA PRO A 326 -8.40 -12.89 -32.01
C PRO A 326 -7.01 -12.82 -32.68
N ALA A 327 -6.84 -13.44 -33.86
CA ALA A 327 -5.66 -13.31 -34.69
C ALA A 327 -5.30 -11.87 -35.07
N LEU A 328 -6.24 -10.91 -34.96
CA LEU A 328 -5.99 -9.48 -35.13
C LEU A 328 -4.92 -8.93 -34.17
N LEU A 329 -4.67 -9.60 -33.05
CA LEU A 329 -3.66 -9.24 -32.03
C LEU A 329 -2.32 -9.97 -32.23
N LYS A 330 -2.22 -10.90 -33.19
CA LYS A 330 -1.08 -11.81 -33.32
C LYS A 330 0.23 -11.07 -33.56
N SER A 331 1.21 -11.26 -32.67
CA SER A 331 2.53 -10.63 -32.78
C SER A 331 3.51 -11.38 -33.68
N GLY A 332 3.35 -12.71 -33.80
CA GLY A 332 4.31 -13.61 -34.45
C GLY A 332 5.47 -14.06 -33.55
N ARG A 333 5.46 -13.75 -32.24
CA ARG A 333 6.51 -14.18 -31.29
C ARG A 333 6.38 -15.64 -30.86
N GLN A 334 5.18 -16.19 -30.85
CA GLN A 334 4.91 -17.60 -30.55
C GLN A 334 4.95 -18.45 -31.82
N SER A 335 5.42 -19.68 -31.69
CA SER A 335 5.44 -20.69 -32.75
C SER A 335 4.03 -21.18 -33.10
N ALA A 336 3.90 -21.84 -34.25
CA ALA A 336 2.65 -22.51 -34.63
C ALA A 336 2.27 -23.61 -33.62
N ASP A 337 3.25 -24.40 -33.18
CA ASP A 337 3.10 -25.47 -32.19
C ASP A 337 2.47 -24.99 -30.87
N PHE A 338 2.79 -23.76 -30.44
CA PHE A 338 2.19 -23.16 -29.24
C PHE A 338 0.67 -23.02 -29.37
N TYR A 339 0.18 -22.48 -30.50
CA TYR A 339 -1.25 -22.30 -30.74
C TYR A 339 -1.97 -23.63 -30.92
N GLU A 340 -1.35 -24.63 -31.54
CA GLU A 340 -1.92 -25.98 -31.64
C GLU A 340 -2.08 -26.65 -30.27
N HIS A 341 -1.12 -26.46 -29.37
CA HIS A 341 -1.21 -26.99 -28.00
C HIS A 341 -2.33 -26.31 -27.23
N MET A 342 -2.43 -24.98 -27.34
CA MET A 342 -3.50 -24.19 -26.73
C MET A 342 -4.89 -24.68 -27.14
N TRP A 343 -5.13 -24.83 -28.45
CA TRP A 343 -6.43 -25.28 -28.97
C TRP A 343 -6.76 -26.71 -28.54
N ARG A 344 -5.78 -27.63 -28.57
CA ARG A 344 -5.99 -29.00 -28.08
C ARG A 344 -6.43 -29.04 -26.62
N GLN A 345 -5.79 -28.24 -25.76
CA GLN A 345 -6.15 -28.16 -24.35
C GLN A 345 -7.54 -27.53 -24.14
N LEU A 346 -7.89 -26.51 -24.91
CA LEU A 346 -9.23 -25.91 -24.89
C LEU A 346 -10.33 -26.89 -25.31
N GLU A 347 -10.06 -27.73 -26.30
CA GLU A 347 -11.00 -28.75 -26.78
C GLU A 347 -11.14 -29.93 -25.81
N SER A 348 -10.06 -30.32 -25.12
CA SER A 348 -10.10 -31.45 -24.16
C SER A 348 -10.63 -31.05 -22.79
N ASP A 349 -10.13 -29.94 -22.24
CA ASP A 349 -10.30 -29.57 -20.83
C ASP A 349 -11.28 -28.40 -20.66
N GLY A 350 -11.69 -27.75 -21.76
CA GLY A 350 -12.56 -26.58 -21.74
C GLY A 350 -11.90 -25.32 -21.18
N PHE A 351 -10.60 -25.36 -20.88
CA PHE A 351 -9.87 -24.28 -20.21
C PHE A 351 -8.41 -24.21 -20.68
N TRP A 352 -7.91 -22.99 -20.86
CA TRP A 352 -6.49 -22.73 -21.09
C TRP A 352 -6.04 -21.45 -20.39
N GLN A 353 -4.79 -21.44 -19.95
CA GLN A 353 -4.15 -20.28 -19.36
C GLN A 353 -2.68 -20.22 -19.76
N GLY A 354 -2.19 -19.01 -20.07
CA GLY A 354 -0.79 -18.80 -20.39
C GLY A 354 -0.43 -17.35 -20.71
N GLU A 355 0.86 -17.10 -20.91
CA GLU A 355 1.37 -15.81 -21.34
C GLU A 355 1.49 -15.73 -22.86
N VAL A 356 1.00 -14.64 -23.44
CA VAL A 356 1.00 -14.39 -24.88
C VAL A 356 1.57 -12.99 -25.13
N VAL A 357 2.62 -12.89 -25.95
CA VAL A 357 3.03 -11.62 -26.55
C VAL A 357 2.13 -11.32 -27.74
N ASN A 358 1.38 -10.24 -27.67
CA ASN A 358 0.50 -9.73 -28.72
C ASN A 358 0.95 -8.35 -29.20
N ARG A 359 0.29 -7.85 -30.25
CA ARG A 359 0.59 -6.59 -30.91
C ARG A 359 -0.66 -5.70 -30.88
N ARG A 360 -0.50 -4.49 -30.36
CA ARG A 360 -1.55 -3.46 -30.37
C ARG A 360 -1.73 -2.89 -31.78
N LYS A 361 -2.84 -2.19 -32.02
CA LYS A 361 -3.13 -1.50 -33.28
C LYS A 361 -2.01 -0.55 -33.75
N ASN A 362 -1.33 0.10 -32.82
CA ASN A 362 -0.20 1.01 -33.11
C ASN A 362 1.13 0.30 -33.41
N GLY A 363 1.15 -1.04 -33.41
CA GLY A 363 2.33 -1.85 -33.70
C GLY A 363 3.19 -2.20 -32.47
N LEU A 364 2.93 -1.61 -31.30
CA LEU A 364 3.66 -1.92 -30.07
C LEU A 364 3.34 -3.33 -29.58
N LEU A 365 4.37 -4.05 -29.15
CA LEU A 365 4.22 -5.36 -28.52
C LEU A 365 3.82 -5.19 -27.06
N TYR A 366 3.00 -6.11 -26.57
CA TYR A 366 2.63 -6.21 -25.16
C TYR A 366 2.52 -7.68 -24.76
N THR A 367 2.83 -7.98 -23.51
CA THR A 367 2.67 -9.32 -22.95
C THR A 367 1.37 -9.34 -22.17
N GLU A 368 0.47 -10.24 -22.53
CA GLU A 368 -0.75 -10.50 -21.80
C GLU A 368 -0.67 -11.85 -21.07
N HIS A 369 -1.29 -11.89 -19.90
CA HIS A 369 -1.66 -13.14 -19.25
C HIS A 369 -3.11 -13.43 -19.64
N LEU A 370 -3.32 -14.50 -20.39
CA LEU A 370 -4.58 -14.83 -21.05
C LEU A 370 -5.16 -16.12 -20.46
N THR A 371 -6.44 -16.07 -20.11
CA THR A 371 -7.25 -17.22 -19.71
C THR A 371 -8.41 -17.35 -20.68
N ILE A 372 -8.63 -18.56 -21.20
CA ILE A 372 -9.72 -18.87 -22.13
C ILE A 372 -10.55 -20.00 -21.53
N THR A 373 -11.88 -19.83 -21.50
CA THR A 373 -12.83 -20.82 -21.01
C THR A 373 -13.89 -21.10 -22.06
N ALA A 374 -14.14 -22.38 -22.34
CA ALA A 374 -15.22 -22.85 -23.19
C ALA A 374 -16.54 -22.90 -22.41
N ILE A 375 -17.59 -22.31 -22.97
CA ILE A 375 -18.95 -22.36 -22.41
C ILE A 375 -19.82 -23.19 -23.36
N GLY A 376 -20.31 -24.32 -22.86
CA GLY A 376 -21.19 -25.22 -23.59
C GLY A 376 -22.64 -25.17 -23.12
N ASP A 377 -23.49 -25.89 -23.84
CA ASP A 377 -24.87 -26.17 -23.43
C ASP A 377 -24.98 -27.35 -22.46
N ASP A 378 -26.20 -27.66 -22.01
CA ASP A 378 -26.51 -28.77 -21.09
C ASP A 378 -26.11 -30.16 -21.64
N GLN A 379 -25.69 -30.26 -22.92
CA GLN A 379 -25.18 -31.49 -23.55
C GLN A 379 -23.65 -31.48 -23.73
N GLY A 380 -22.96 -30.46 -23.22
CA GLY A 380 -21.50 -30.35 -23.28
C GLY A 380 -20.95 -29.88 -24.63
N VAL A 381 -21.80 -29.39 -25.54
CA VAL A 381 -21.35 -28.83 -26.82
C VAL A 381 -20.95 -27.37 -26.62
N THR A 382 -19.69 -27.05 -26.88
CA THR A 382 -19.17 -25.68 -26.77
C THR A 382 -19.90 -24.72 -27.72
N GLN A 383 -20.53 -23.68 -27.16
CA GLN A 383 -21.21 -22.64 -27.93
C GLN A 383 -20.40 -21.35 -28.01
N HIS A 384 -19.65 -21.02 -26.96
CA HIS A 384 -18.88 -19.77 -26.87
C HIS A 384 -17.53 -20.00 -26.21
N TYR A 385 -16.56 -19.13 -26.51
CA TYR A 385 -15.33 -19.02 -25.73
C TYR A 385 -15.28 -17.64 -25.08
N VAL A 386 -14.92 -17.62 -23.79
CA VAL A 386 -14.67 -16.38 -23.04
C VAL A 386 -13.18 -16.29 -22.75
N ALA A 387 -12.54 -15.26 -23.29
CA ALA A 387 -11.15 -14.93 -23.04
C ALA A 387 -11.07 -13.72 -22.12
N VAL A 388 -10.32 -13.84 -21.03
CA VAL A 388 -10.00 -12.76 -20.10
C VAL A 388 -8.49 -12.56 -20.11
N PHE A 389 -8.02 -11.33 -20.32
CA PHE A 389 -6.59 -11.05 -20.37
C PHE A 389 -6.21 -9.77 -19.65
N ALA A 390 -5.06 -9.81 -19.00
CA ALA A 390 -4.43 -8.67 -18.33
C ALA A 390 -3.11 -8.33 -19.03
N ASP A 391 -2.87 -7.04 -19.27
CA ASP A 391 -1.60 -6.54 -19.76
C ASP A 391 -0.56 -6.53 -18.64
N ILE A 392 0.38 -7.46 -18.68
CA ILE A 392 1.43 -7.62 -17.67
C ILE A 392 2.77 -7.02 -18.11
N THR A 393 2.80 -6.25 -19.20
CA THR A 393 4.03 -5.70 -19.78
C THR A 393 4.83 -4.88 -18.78
N GLN A 394 4.17 -3.94 -18.09
CA GLN A 394 4.84 -3.09 -17.08
C GLN A 394 5.36 -3.90 -15.90
N ARG A 395 4.61 -4.92 -15.47
CA ARG A 395 5.04 -5.80 -14.38
C ARG A 395 6.29 -6.59 -14.76
N LYS A 396 6.33 -7.19 -15.96
CA LYS A 396 7.52 -7.90 -16.48
C LYS A 396 8.72 -6.98 -16.62
N GLN A 397 8.53 -5.79 -17.17
CA GLN A 397 9.60 -4.78 -17.26
C GLN A 397 10.10 -4.34 -15.88
N ALA A 398 9.21 -4.21 -14.90
CA ALA A 398 9.59 -3.90 -13.52
C ALA A 398 10.34 -5.07 -12.87
N GLU A 399 9.91 -6.30 -13.06
CA GLU A 399 10.58 -7.51 -12.58
C GLU A 399 11.99 -7.65 -13.19
N GLU A 400 12.13 -7.47 -14.50
CA GLU A 400 13.44 -7.47 -15.19
C GLU A 400 14.34 -6.34 -14.67
N ARG A 401 13.78 -5.14 -14.46
CA ARG A 401 14.53 -4.01 -13.92
C ARG A 401 14.94 -4.25 -12.47
N LEU A 402 14.09 -4.85 -11.64
CA LEU A 402 14.44 -5.24 -10.28
C LEU A 402 15.55 -6.30 -10.27
N HIS A 403 15.46 -7.30 -11.15
CA HIS A 403 16.50 -8.31 -11.29
C HIS A 403 17.83 -7.71 -11.77
N PHE A 404 17.79 -6.75 -12.69
CA PHE A 404 18.97 -6.00 -13.11
C PHE A 404 19.56 -5.20 -11.94
N LEU A 405 18.77 -4.42 -11.21
CA LEU A 405 19.21 -3.60 -10.07
C LEU A 405 19.69 -4.42 -8.87
N ALA A 406 19.17 -5.64 -8.68
CA ALA A 406 19.64 -6.55 -7.63
C ALA A 406 21.07 -7.05 -7.90
N ASN A 407 21.48 -7.10 -9.17
CA ASN A 407 22.72 -7.71 -9.62
C ASN A 407 23.72 -6.73 -10.28
N HIS A 408 23.30 -5.50 -10.59
CA HIS A 408 24.12 -4.50 -11.28
C HIS A 408 24.08 -3.16 -10.53
N ASP A 409 25.18 -2.41 -10.62
CA ASP A 409 25.29 -1.04 -10.13
C ASP A 409 24.45 -0.12 -11.01
N ALA A 410 23.55 0.65 -10.39
CA ALA A 410 22.58 1.47 -11.12
C ALA A 410 23.22 2.61 -11.92
N LEU A 411 24.41 3.07 -11.53
CA LEU A 411 25.11 4.16 -12.19
C LEU A 411 25.92 3.68 -13.40
N THR A 412 26.75 2.66 -13.20
CA THR A 412 27.70 2.18 -14.22
C THR A 412 27.16 1.04 -15.07
N GLY A 413 26.11 0.35 -14.62
CA GLY A 413 25.59 -0.85 -15.26
C GLY A 413 26.49 -2.08 -15.11
N LEU A 414 27.62 -1.97 -14.40
CA LEU A 414 28.49 -3.10 -14.08
C LEU A 414 27.83 -4.04 -13.07
N PRO A 415 28.21 -5.34 -13.02
CA PRO A 415 27.94 -6.21 -11.89
C PRO A 415 28.21 -5.51 -10.56
N ASN A 416 27.27 -5.61 -9.64
CA ASN A 416 27.42 -5.08 -8.29
C ASN A 416 28.13 -6.09 -7.37
N ARG A 417 28.30 -5.73 -6.11
CA ARG A 417 28.93 -6.59 -5.09
C ARG A 417 28.30 -7.98 -4.99
N THR A 418 26.98 -8.11 -5.13
CA THR A 418 26.27 -9.39 -5.02
C THR A 418 26.63 -10.30 -6.19
N LEU A 419 26.43 -9.85 -7.42
CA LEU A 419 26.72 -10.64 -8.61
C LEU A 419 28.22 -10.94 -8.74
N PHE A 420 29.08 -10.00 -8.35
CA PHE A 420 30.52 -10.22 -8.32
C PHE A 420 30.92 -11.32 -7.34
N ALA A 421 30.40 -11.31 -6.11
CA ALA A 421 30.70 -12.33 -5.11
C ALA A 421 30.28 -13.73 -5.58
N GLU A 422 29.09 -13.85 -6.19
CA GLU A 422 28.62 -15.10 -6.79
C GLU A 422 29.57 -15.59 -7.90
N LYS A 423 29.98 -14.70 -8.81
CA LYS A 423 30.93 -15.04 -9.89
C LYS A 423 32.31 -15.41 -9.38
N LEU A 424 32.82 -14.72 -8.36
CA LEU A 424 34.11 -15.03 -7.75
C LEU A 424 34.08 -16.39 -7.05
N GLN A 425 32.99 -16.68 -6.33
CA GLN A 425 32.78 -17.98 -5.68
C GLN A 425 32.73 -19.11 -6.71
N ALA A 426 31.96 -18.94 -7.79
CA ALA A 426 31.91 -19.90 -8.89
C ALA A 426 33.30 -20.10 -9.56
N ALA A 427 34.07 -19.03 -9.73
CA ALA A 427 35.42 -19.12 -10.27
C ALA A 427 36.39 -19.88 -9.34
N VAL A 428 36.28 -19.70 -8.02
CA VAL A 428 37.05 -20.48 -7.03
C VAL A 428 36.71 -21.96 -7.12
N GLU A 429 35.43 -22.32 -7.20
CA GLU A 429 34.96 -23.70 -7.30
C GLU A 429 35.46 -24.35 -8.59
N GLN A 430 35.25 -23.69 -9.74
CA GLN A 430 35.70 -24.17 -11.04
C GLN A 430 37.23 -24.32 -11.09
N ALA A 431 37.98 -23.34 -10.61
CA ALA A 431 39.44 -23.37 -10.63
C ALA A 431 40.00 -24.46 -9.72
N ARG A 432 39.33 -24.76 -8.60
CA ARG A 432 39.69 -25.86 -7.69
C ARG A 432 39.47 -27.22 -8.33
N GLU A 433 38.38 -27.41 -9.06
CA GLU A 433 38.10 -28.66 -9.79
C GLU A 433 39.06 -28.87 -10.96
N GLN A 434 39.35 -27.82 -11.72
CA GLN A 434 40.13 -27.87 -12.96
C GLN A 434 41.64 -27.64 -12.73
N GLN A 435 42.07 -27.41 -11.48
CA GLN A 435 43.45 -27.04 -11.11
C GLN A 435 43.99 -25.85 -11.92
N GLN A 436 43.13 -24.85 -12.15
CA GLN A 436 43.48 -23.65 -12.92
C GLN A 436 43.80 -22.47 -12.00
N ARG A 437 44.52 -21.50 -12.56
CA ARG A 437 44.83 -20.22 -11.91
C ARG A 437 43.96 -19.12 -12.48
N PHE A 438 43.55 -18.19 -11.63
CA PHE A 438 42.90 -16.95 -12.04
C PHE A 438 43.43 -15.81 -11.18
N ALA A 439 43.26 -14.58 -11.65
CA ALA A 439 43.68 -13.39 -10.93
C ALA A 439 42.47 -12.51 -10.61
N LEU A 440 42.54 -11.87 -9.46
CA LEU A 440 41.64 -10.82 -9.02
C LEU A 440 42.42 -9.51 -8.94
N MET A 441 41.96 -8.50 -9.69
CA MET A 441 42.44 -7.13 -9.57
C MET A 441 41.43 -6.31 -8.78
N PHE A 442 41.90 -5.57 -7.80
CA PHE A 442 41.16 -4.57 -7.03
C PHE A 442 41.69 -3.19 -7.40
N ILE A 443 40.80 -2.26 -7.74
CA ILE A 443 41.13 -0.96 -8.32
C ILE A 443 40.41 0.11 -7.52
N ASP A 444 41.14 1.15 -7.14
CA ASP A 444 40.58 2.32 -6.46
C ASP A 444 41.06 3.61 -7.12
N LEU A 445 40.16 4.57 -7.33
CA LEU A 445 40.49 5.83 -7.98
C LEU A 445 41.15 6.81 -7.00
N ASP A 446 42.35 7.24 -7.33
CA ASP A 446 43.10 8.13 -6.46
C ASP A 446 42.42 9.51 -6.39
N ARG A 447 42.25 10.02 -5.15
CA ARG A 447 41.71 11.35 -4.88
C ARG A 447 40.28 11.57 -5.42
N PHE A 448 39.49 10.53 -5.63
CA PHE A 448 38.09 10.65 -6.07
C PHE A 448 37.26 11.58 -5.16
N LYS A 449 37.47 11.51 -3.83
CA LYS A 449 36.83 12.41 -2.87
C LYS A 449 37.10 13.89 -3.18
N LEU A 450 38.34 14.26 -3.53
CA LEU A 450 38.69 15.64 -3.88
C LEU A 450 37.91 16.11 -5.13
N ILE A 451 37.69 15.22 -6.10
CA ILE A 451 36.90 15.52 -7.29
C ILE A 451 35.45 15.81 -6.91
N ASN A 452 34.85 14.97 -6.07
CA ASN A 452 33.48 15.21 -5.57
C ASN A 452 33.38 16.51 -4.77
N ASP A 453 34.35 16.79 -3.89
CA ASP A 453 34.34 17.97 -3.04
C ASP A 453 34.54 19.27 -3.86
N THR A 454 35.28 19.20 -4.97
CA THR A 454 35.62 20.36 -5.81
C THR A 454 34.61 20.62 -6.93
N LEU A 455 34.10 19.57 -7.58
CA LEU A 455 33.27 19.66 -8.79
C LEU A 455 31.82 19.16 -8.58
N GLY A 456 31.52 18.63 -7.39
CA GLY A 456 30.22 18.08 -7.03
C GLY A 456 30.02 16.62 -7.45
N HIS A 457 29.04 15.97 -6.83
CA HIS A 457 28.76 14.54 -7.04
C HIS A 457 28.40 14.18 -8.49
N GLN A 458 27.77 15.08 -9.24
CA GLN A 458 27.45 14.84 -10.65
C GLN A 458 28.70 14.63 -11.51
N ALA A 459 29.78 15.37 -11.23
CA ALA A 459 31.05 15.20 -11.93
C ALA A 459 31.73 13.88 -11.54
N GLY A 460 31.63 13.47 -10.26
CA GLY A 460 32.08 12.16 -9.80
C GLY A 460 31.32 11.01 -10.46
N ASP A 461 29.99 11.14 -10.59
CA ASP A 461 29.16 10.13 -11.25
C ASP A 461 29.53 9.96 -12.73
N GLU A 462 29.74 11.07 -13.45
CA GLU A 462 30.19 11.03 -14.85
C GLU A 462 31.58 10.40 -14.98
N LEU A 463 32.47 10.70 -14.03
CA LEU A 463 33.80 10.08 -13.99
C LEU A 463 33.69 8.56 -13.83
N LEU A 464 32.88 8.09 -12.88
CA LEU A 464 32.68 6.65 -12.63
C LEU A 464 32.13 5.94 -13.86
N VAL A 465 31.17 6.55 -14.59
CA VAL A 465 30.66 6.01 -15.85
C VAL A 465 31.77 5.90 -16.90
N LYS A 466 32.58 6.94 -17.09
CA LYS A 466 33.68 6.90 -18.07
C LYS A 466 34.75 5.87 -17.72
N ILE A 467 35.13 5.78 -16.45
CA ILE A 467 36.07 4.75 -15.98
C ILE A 467 35.49 3.36 -16.20
N SER A 468 34.21 3.15 -15.88
CA SER A 468 33.58 1.84 -16.08
C SER A 468 33.63 1.37 -17.54
N GLN A 469 33.45 2.29 -18.50
CA GLN A 469 33.54 2.01 -19.93
C GLN A 469 34.97 1.65 -20.34
N ARG A 470 35.97 2.43 -19.90
CA ARG A 470 37.38 2.13 -20.19
C ARG A 470 37.81 0.78 -19.65
N LEU A 471 37.40 0.46 -18.42
CA LEU A 471 37.68 -0.84 -17.82
C LEU A 471 37.04 -1.99 -18.62
N GLN A 472 35.83 -1.82 -19.14
CA GLN A 472 35.17 -2.82 -19.98
C GLN A 472 35.83 -2.99 -21.35
N GLU A 473 36.34 -1.92 -21.94
CA GLU A 473 37.02 -1.94 -23.23
C GLU A 473 38.40 -2.61 -23.14
N GLU A 474 39.14 -2.35 -22.07
CA GLU A 474 40.49 -2.89 -21.86
C GLU A 474 40.49 -4.32 -21.31
N ALA A 475 39.46 -4.68 -20.53
CA ALA A 475 39.39 -6.01 -19.92
C ALA A 475 39.08 -7.09 -20.98
N PRO A 476 39.75 -8.27 -20.93
CA PRO A 476 39.50 -9.35 -21.90
C PRO A 476 38.04 -9.80 -21.91
N GLY A 477 37.50 -10.23 -23.05
CA GLY A 477 36.07 -10.59 -23.17
C GLY A 477 35.57 -11.74 -22.28
N SER A 478 36.48 -12.55 -21.71
CA SER A 478 36.14 -13.59 -20.72
C SER A 478 36.13 -13.09 -19.27
N SER A 479 36.63 -11.88 -19.03
CA SER A 479 36.76 -11.30 -17.69
C SER A 479 35.45 -10.69 -17.19
N THR A 480 35.35 -10.53 -15.87
CA THR A 480 34.22 -9.83 -15.24
C THR A 480 34.74 -8.57 -14.56
N VAL A 481 34.36 -7.41 -15.11
CA VAL A 481 34.52 -6.11 -14.46
C VAL A 481 33.30 -5.86 -13.56
N ALA A 482 33.51 -5.40 -12.34
CA ALA A 482 32.45 -5.09 -11.38
C ALA A 482 32.79 -3.82 -10.60
N ARG A 483 31.75 -3.19 -10.02
CA ARG A 483 31.90 -2.06 -9.11
C ARG A 483 31.32 -2.45 -7.76
N LEU A 484 32.14 -2.42 -6.71
CA LEU A 484 31.73 -2.89 -5.38
C LEU A 484 31.01 -1.80 -4.59
N ALA A 485 31.63 -0.63 -4.49
CA ALA A 485 31.09 0.57 -3.85
C ALA A 485 31.94 1.78 -4.22
N GLY A 486 31.39 3.00 -4.13
CA GLY A 486 32.18 4.24 -4.27
C GLY A 486 33.03 4.28 -5.55
N ASP A 487 34.34 4.45 -5.36
CA ASP A 487 35.40 4.48 -6.36
C ASP A 487 36.14 3.13 -6.54
N GLU A 488 35.59 2.05 -5.99
CA GLU A 488 36.20 0.71 -6.00
C GLU A 488 35.65 -0.16 -7.13
N PHE A 489 36.55 -0.61 -8.01
CA PHE A 489 36.27 -1.53 -9.09
C PHE A 489 37.07 -2.83 -8.91
N THR A 490 36.56 -3.92 -9.45
CA THR A 490 37.25 -5.20 -9.46
C THR A 490 37.21 -5.85 -10.82
N ILE A 491 38.28 -6.53 -11.21
CA ILE A 491 38.35 -7.31 -12.44
C ILE A 491 38.73 -8.75 -12.09
N LEU A 492 37.84 -9.68 -12.41
CA LEU A 492 38.09 -11.10 -12.33
C LEU A 492 38.59 -11.60 -13.68
N LEU A 493 39.84 -12.06 -13.71
CA LEU A 493 40.54 -12.52 -14.91
C LEU A 493 40.65 -14.06 -14.90
N PRO A 494 39.75 -14.78 -15.59
CA PRO A 494 39.87 -16.22 -15.72
C PRO A 494 41.09 -16.58 -16.58
N ASN A 495 41.83 -17.61 -16.16
CA ASN A 495 43.06 -18.09 -16.78
C ASN A 495 44.20 -17.04 -16.79
N SER A 496 44.83 -16.87 -15.63
CA SER A 496 45.75 -15.76 -15.35
C SER A 496 47.14 -15.84 -16.02
N GLY A 497 47.40 -16.84 -16.87
CA GLY A 497 48.69 -16.96 -17.59
C GLY A 497 49.93 -16.86 -16.67
N SER A 498 50.99 -16.23 -17.18
CA SER A 498 52.20 -15.90 -16.41
C SER A 498 52.02 -14.61 -15.62
N LEU A 499 52.71 -14.47 -14.48
CA LEU A 499 52.78 -13.23 -13.69
C LEU A 499 53.22 -12.02 -14.53
N THR A 500 54.09 -12.21 -15.51
CA THR A 500 54.53 -11.16 -16.44
C THR A 500 53.39 -10.66 -17.32
N THR A 501 52.49 -11.55 -17.74
CA THR A 501 51.31 -11.20 -18.55
C THR A 501 50.29 -10.43 -17.71
N LEU A 502 50.09 -10.84 -16.45
CA LEU A 502 49.23 -10.10 -15.51
C LEU A 502 49.79 -8.71 -15.20
N ALA A 503 51.11 -8.58 -15.04
CA ALA A 503 51.74 -7.29 -14.80
C ALA A 503 51.58 -6.34 -16.00
N SER A 504 51.72 -6.85 -17.23
CA SER A 504 51.44 -6.07 -18.45
C SER A 504 49.99 -5.60 -18.47
N MET A 505 49.05 -6.52 -18.27
CA MET A 505 47.62 -6.20 -18.28
C MET A 505 47.23 -5.21 -17.19
N ALA A 506 47.81 -5.31 -15.99
CA ALA A 506 47.60 -4.35 -14.92
C ALA A 506 48.13 -2.96 -15.29
N GLN A 507 49.26 -2.90 -16.00
CA GLN A 507 49.80 -1.64 -16.52
C GLN A 507 48.91 -1.06 -17.62
N ASP A 508 48.44 -1.87 -18.56
CA ASP A 508 47.54 -1.43 -19.64
C ASP A 508 46.23 -0.87 -19.07
N ILE A 509 45.64 -1.55 -18.07
CA ILE A 509 44.46 -1.06 -17.34
C ILE A 509 44.77 0.25 -16.62
N LEU A 510 45.90 0.34 -15.91
CA LEU A 510 46.29 1.56 -15.20
C LEU A 510 46.48 2.74 -16.16
N ASP A 511 47.14 2.51 -17.29
CA ASP A 511 47.39 3.53 -18.33
C ASP A 511 46.08 3.96 -19.00
N SER A 512 45.11 3.04 -19.16
CA SER A 512 43.78 3.37 -19.70
C SER A 512 43.01 4.33 -18.77
N ILE A 513 43.18 4.20 -17.45
CA ILE A 513 42.54 5.07 -16.45
C ILE A 513 43.28 6.40 -16.35
N THR A 514 44.62 6.35 -16.41
CA THR A 514 45.50 7.47 -16.08
C THR A 514 45.50 8.53 -17.15
N GLY A 515 45.21 9.77 -16.77
CA GLY A 515 45.34 10.92 -17.65
C GLY A 515 44.25 11.96 -17.49
N GLU A 516 44.20 12.88 -18.44
CA GLU A 516 43.22 13.96 -18.48
C GLU A 516 41.87 13.46 -19.00
N LEU A 517 40.83 13.61 -18.19
CA LEU A 517 39.43 13.36 -18.54
C LEU A 517 38.66 14.68 -18.57
N VAL A 518 37.88 14.89 -19.64
CA VAL A 518 36.94 16.01 -19.73
C VAL A 518 35.61 15.56 -19.13
N LEU A 519 35.08 16.30 -18.17
CA LEU A 519 33.75 16.10 -17.58
C LEU A 519 32.80 17.24 -18.01
N GLY A 520 31.50 17.08 -17.78
CA GLY A 520 30.44 18.00 -18.17
C GLY A 520 30.76 19.46 -17.83
N GLY A 521 30.66 20.34 -18.82
CA GLY A 521 30.99 21.77 -18.68
C GLY A 521 32.44 22.15 -19.02
N ASN A 522 33.20 21.31 -19.74
CA ASN A 522 34.60 21.52 -20.14
C ASN A 522 35.63 21.50 -19.00
N SER A 523 35.26 20.98 -17.82
CA SER A 523 36.19 20.80 -16.71
C SER A 523 37.12 19.63 -17.00
N LYS A 524 38.43 19.89 -17.00
CA LYS A 524 39.49 18.89 -17.18
C LYS A 524 39.97 18.42 -15.81
N VAL A 525 39.88 17.11 -15.57
CA VAL A 525 40.40 16.47 -14.35
C VAL A 525 41.49 15.49 -14.71
N PHE A 526 42.52 15.42 -13.87
CA PHE A 526 43.53 14.37 -13.97
C PHE A 526 43.15 13.25 -13.01
N VAL A 527 43.06 12.04 -13.53
CA VAL A 527 42.65 10.85 -12.76
C VAL A 527 43.78 9.84 -12.81
N SER A 528 44.00 9.15 -11.70
CA SER A 528 44.88 7.99 -11.58
C SER A 528 44.20 6.92 -10.72
N ALA A 529 44.76 5.72 -10.70
CA ALA A 529 44.25 4.64 -9.86
C ALA A 529 45.37 3.88 -9.15
N SER A 530 45.00 3.24 -8.05
CA SER A 530 45.86 2.29 -7.35
C SER A 530 45.28 0.89 -7.51
N LEU A 531 46.12 -0.07 -7.93
CA LEU A 531 45.69 -1.44 -8.22
C LEU A 531 46.36 -2.47 -7.29
N GLY A 532 45.59 -3.47 -6.88
CA GLY A 532 46.04 -4.61 -6.09
C GLY A 532 45.69 -5.91 -6.78
N ILE A 533 46.61 -6.86 -6.82
CA ILE A 533 46.45 -8.12 -7.56
C ILE A 533 46.63 -9.29 -6.61
N ALA A 534 45.66 -10.20 -6.56
CA ALA A 534 45.76 -11.48 -5.87
C ALA A 534 45.54 -12.63 -6.86
N VAL A 535 46.37 -13.67 -6.78
CA VAL A 535 46.36 -14.82 -7.69
C VAL A 535 45.91 -16.08 -6.95
N PHE A 536 44.85 -16.72 -7.43
CA PHE A 536 44.42 -18.02 -6.92
C PHE A 536 45.28 -19.15 -7.53
N PRO A 537 45.68 -20.16 -6.75
CA PRO A 537 45.42 -20.37 -5.30
C PRO A 537 46.54 -19.84 -4.38
N ASP A 538 47.55 -19.17 -4.94
CA ASP A 538 48.80 -18.81 -4.26
C ASP A 538 48.56 -17.75 -3.16
N ASP A 539 47.69 -16.78 -3.44
CA ASP A 539 47.36 -15.64 -2.58
C ASP A 539 46.04 -15.82 -1.83
N GLY A 540 45.38 -16.97 -1.91
CA GLY A 540 44.09 -17.22 -1.26
C GLY A 540 43.37 -18.43 -1.82
N ARG A 541 42.62 -19.15 -0.97
CA ARG A 541 41.87 -20.36 -1.35
C ARG A 541 40.36 -20.21 -1.27
N THR A 542 39.87 -19.07 -0.80
CA THR A 542 38.45 -18.70 -0.74
C THR A 542 38.23 -17.33 -1.38
N ALA A 543 37.02 -17.07 -1.86
CA ALA A 543 36.65 -15.78 -2.44
C ALA A 543 36.97 -14.61 -1.49
N ASP A 544 36.59 -14.74 -0.20
CA ASP A 544 36.87 -13.74 0.82
C ASP A 544 38.37 -13.49 1.02
N SER A 545 39.19 -14.56 1.06
CA SER A 545 40.64 -14.42 1.24
C SER A 545 41.30 -13.68 0.07
N LEU A 546 40.86 -13.95 -1.17
CA LEU A 546 41.38 -13.28 -2.36
C LEU A 546 40.99 -11.80 -2.38
N LEU A 547 39.74 -11.48 -2.01
CA LEU A 547 39.26 -10.10 -1.93
C LEU A 547 40.06 -9.29 -0.91
N VAL A 548 40.21 -9.81 0.32
CA VAL A 548 40.99 -9.15 1.37
C VAL A 548 42.45 -8.94 0.94
N ASN A 549 43.05 -9.94 0.29
CA ASN A 549 44.45 -9.87 -0.11
C ASN A 549 44.67 -8.95 -1.32
N ALA A 550 43.73 -8.89 -2.26
CA ALA A 550 43.76 -7.94 -3.38
C ALA A 550 43.59 -6.50 -2.89
N ASP A 551 42.68 -6.25 -1.93
CA ASP A 551 42.50 -4.95 -1.27
C ASP A 551 43.77 -4.52 -0.53
N ALA A 552 44.38 -5.41 0.26
CA ALA A 552 45.65 -5.13 0.95
C ALA A 552 46.79 -4.77 -0.02
N ALA A 553 46.85 -5.42 -1.19
CA ALA A 553 47.82 -5.09 -2.22
C ALA A 553 47.56 -3.71 -2.84
N MET A 554 46.30 -3.37 -3.12
CA MET A 554 45.88 -2.07 -3.65
C MET A 554 46.24 -0.94 -2.67
N TYR A 555 46.00 -1.16 -1.38
CA TYR A 555 46.37 -0.19 -0.36
C TYR A 555 47.89 0.06 -0.30
N ARG A 556 48.72 -0.98 -0.52
CA ARG A 556 50.17 -0.79 -0.64
C ARG A 556 50.55 0.01 -1.88
N ALA A 557 49.83 -0.16 -2.99
CA ALA A 557 50.01 0.67 -4.18
C ALA A 557 49.74 2.15 -3.85
N LYS A 558 48.69 2.46 -3.07
CA LYS A 558 48.42 3.82 -2.60
C LYS A 558 49.59 4.43 -1.79
N ASN A 559 50.19 3.65 -0.90
CA ASN A 559 51.29 4.12 -0.05
C ASN A 559 52.63 4.27 -0.80
N ARG A 560 52.81 3.57 -1.93
CA ARG A 560 54.05 3.61 -2.75
C ARG A 560 54.10 4.77 -3.74
N GLY A 561 53.17 5.72 -3.64
CA GLY A 561 53.14 6.91 -4.50
C GLY A 561 51.87 7.07 -5.31
N LYS A 562 50.89 6.15 -5.18
CA LYS A 562 49.67 6.10 -6.00
C LYS A 562 49.98 5.92 -7.48
N ASN A 563 48.97 5.82 -8.34
CA ASN A 563 49.17 5.60 -9.78
C ASN A 563 50.09 4.39 -10.10
N THR A 564 49.84 3.25 -9.46
CA THR A 564 50.67 2.04 -9.60
C THR A 564 49.87 0.78 -9.25
N PHE A 565 50.42 -0.40 -9.53
CA PHE A 565 49.85 -1.67 -9.12
C PHE A 565 50.80 -2.45 -8.21
N GLN A 566 50.27 -3.36 -7.38
CA GLN A 566 51.06 -4.27 -6.56
C GLN A 566 50.45 -5.67 -6.53
N PHE A 567 51.30 -6.69 -6.57
CA PHE A 567 50.90 -8.07 -6.28
C PHE A 567 50.86 -8.29 -4.78
N TYR A 568 49.90 -9.09 -4.32
CA TYR A 568 49.84 -9.51 -2.94
C TYR A 568 51.12 -10.28 -2.54
N THR A 569 51.56 -10.05 -1.32
CA THR A 569 52.64 -10.78 -0.66
C THR A 569 52.22 -10.98 0.79
N ALA A 570 52.56 -12.14 1.38
CA ALA A 570 52.10 -12.50 2.73
C ALA A 570 52.46 -11.46 3.82
N ASP A 571 53.51 -10.65 3.61
CA ASP A 571 53.93 -9.57 4.51
C ASP A 571 52.95 -8.36 4.55
N MET A 572 52.01 -8.25 3.59
CA MET A 572 51.13 -7.08 3.45
C MET A 572 50.02 -7.01 4.51
N ASN A 573 49.42 -8.14 4.90
CA ASN A 573 48.39 -8.17 5.95
C ASN A 573 48.93 -7.73 7.33
N ALA A 574 50.21 -8.01 7.61
CA ALA A 574 50.86 -7.57 8.84
C ALA A 574 50.99 -6.03 8.91
N SER A 575 51.23 -5.37 7.77
CA SER A 575 51.42 -3.92 7.70
C SER A 575 50.12 -3.13 7.92
N ALA A 576 48.99 -3.61 7.40
CA ALA A 576 47.68 -2.96 7.60
C ALA A 576 47.23 -3.05 9.08
N MET A 577 47.42 -4.21 9.71
CA MET A 577 47.08 -4.41 11.12
C MET A 577 48.05 -3.66 12.06
N ALA A 578 49.34 -3.58 11.70
CA ALA A 578 50.32 -2.76 12.41
C ALA A 578 49.94 -1.27 12.38
N ARG A 579 49.39 -0.77 11.26
CA ARG A 579 48.94 0.62 11.12
C ARG A 579 47.75 0.96 12.02
N LEU A 580 46.74 0.09 12.09
CA LEU A 580 45.61 0.26 13.02
C LEU A 580 46.09 0.26 14.47
N LYS A 581 47.05 -0.61 14.82
CA LYS A 581 47.67 -0.61 16.15
C LYS A 581 48.42 0.71 16.41
N LEU A 582 49.13 1.23 15.40
CA LEU A 582 49.88 2.48 15.49
C LEU A 582 48.97 3.70 15.69
N GLU A 583 47.87 3.79 14.93
CA GLU A 583 46.87 4.86 15.05
C GLU A 583 46.23 4.90 16.45
N TYR A 584 45.79 3.74 16.95
CA TYR A 584 45.27 3.63 18.32
C TYR A 584 46.32 4.03 19.37
N SER A 585 47.58 3.67 19.15
CA SER A 585 48.67 3.96 20.08
C SER A 585 49.06 5.45 20.07
N LEU A 586 48.98 6.14 18.93
CA LEU A 586 49.26 7.58 18.81
C LEU A 586 48.30 8.43 19.65
N HIS A 587 47.01 8.09 19.67
CA HIS A 587 46.03 8.76 20.53
C HIS A 587 46.39 8.65 22.02
N ARG A 588 46.91 7.49 22.43
CA ARG A 588 47.33 7.25 23.82
C ARG A 588 48.65 7.94 24.16
N ALA A 589 49.58 8.02 23.22
CA ALA A 589 50.92 8.58 23.43
C ALA A 589 50.88 10.05 23.89
N LEU A 590 49.94 10.84 23.35
CA LEU A 590 49.70 12.22 23.77
C LEU A 590 49.25 12.38 25.24
N ILE A 591 48.54 11.38 25.78
CA ILE A 591 47.98 11.42 27.14
C ILE A 591 48.97 10.86 28.16
N LYS A 592 49.86 9.96 27.73
CA LYS A 592 50.76 9.18 28.61
C LYS A 592 52.22 9.66 28.60
N ASP A 593 52.49 10.85 28.06
CA ASP A 593 53.84 11.43 27.97
C ASP A 593 54.87 10.48 27.31
N GLU A 594 54.48 9.77 26.25
CA GLU A 594 55.34 8.79 25.57
C GLU A 594 56.26 9.43 24.52
N PHE A 595 56.09 10.72 24.23
CA PHE A 595 56.92 11.48 23.31
C PHE A 595 58.11 12.14 24.01
N GLN A 596 59.21 12.26 23.27
CA GLN A 596 60.42 12.96 23.69
C GLN A 596 60.93 13.84 22.55
N VAL A 597 61.60 14.93 22.89
CA VAL A 597 62.27 15.80 21.91
C VAL A 597 63.78 15.62 22.06
N TRP A 598 64.44 15.24 20.98
CA TRP A 598 65.89 15.18 20.88
C TRP A 598 66.38 16.39 20.08
N TYR A 599 67.62 16.80 20.33
CA TYR A 599 68.19 18.03 19.77
C TYR A 599 69.43 17.69 18.96
N GLN A 600 69.49 18.21 17.74
CA GLN A 600 70.67 18.05 16.88
C GLN A 600 71.35 19.42 16.68
N PRO A 601 72.68 19.53 16.87
CA PRO A 601 73.37 20.81 16.77
C PRO A 601 73.44 21.34 15.33
N LYS A 602 73.18 22.64 15.17
CA LYS A 602 73.48 23.43 13.96
C LYS A 602 74.70 24.28 14.23
N VAL A 603 75.69 24.21 13.34
CA VAL A 603 76.97 24.91 13.52
C VAL A 603 77.27 25.88 12.39
N ASP A 604 78.01 26.93 12.70
CA ASP A 604 78.68 27.76 11.70
C ASP A 604 79.88 26.99 11.12
N LEU A 605 79.94 26.86 9.80
CA LEU A 605 80.94 26.04 9.13
C LEU A 605 82.36 26.60 9.25
N ALA A 606 82.51 27.93 9.35
CA ALA A 606 83.81 28.59 9.42
C ALA A 606 84.42 28.52 10.83
N SER A 607 83.65 28.89 11.84
CA SER A 607 84.08 28.95 13.24
C SER A 607 83.86 27.64 14.02
N SER A 608 83.05 26.72 13.48
CA SER A 608 82.55 25.53 14.20
C SER A 608 81.78 25.87 15.48
N ALA A 609 81.35 27.12 15.64
CA ALA A 609 80.54 27.54 16.77
C ALA A 609 79.10 27.01 16.63
N LEU A 610 78.50 26.64 17.75
CA LEU A 610 77.08 26.26 17.81
C LEU A 610 76.21 27.50 17.60
N VAL A 611 75.41 27.53 16.54
CA VAL A 611 74.53 28.66 16.17
C VAL A 611 73.05 28.36 16.43
N GLY A 612 72.71 27.10 16.61
CA GLY A 612 71.34 26.67 16.86
C GLY A 612 71.24 25.17 17.02
N MET A 613 70.01 24.67 17.00
CA MET A 613 69.70 23.26 17.07
C MET A 613 68.36 22.97 16.41
N GLU A 614 68.18 21.75 15.93
CA GLU A 614 66.89 21.26 15.47
C GLU A 614 66.26 20.34 16.52
N ALA A 615 64.97 20.57 16.80
CA ALA A 615 64.15 19.79 17.71
C ALA A 615 63.43 18.67 16.95
N LEU A 616 63.78 17.42 17.29
CA LEU A 616 63.35 16.22 16.58
C LEU A 616 62.54 15.32 17.51
N ILE A 617 61.28 15.12 17.18
CA ILE A 617 60.39 14.24 17.97
C ILE A 617 60.87 12.78 17.92
N ARG A 618 60.70 12.08 19.03
CA ARG A 618 61.01 10.66 19.24
C ARG A 618 59.85 10.03 20.01
N TRP A 619 59.46 8.82 19.65
CA TRP A 619 58.40 8.11 20.36
C TRP A 619 58.95 6.84 21.02
N GLN A 620 58.83 6.78 22.34
CA GLN A 620 59.21 5.62 23.14
C GLN A 620 57.94 4.87 23.56
N HIS A 621 57.53 3.89 22.75
CA HIS A 621 56.32 3.13 23.02
C HIS A 621 56.60 1.95 24.00
N PRO A 622 55.77 1.73 25.04
CA PRO A 622 56.02 0.71 26.05
C PRO A 622 56.18 -0.72 25.52
N GLU A 623 55.44 -1.09 24.46
CA GLU A 623 55.47 -2.43 23.87
C GLU A 623 56.32 -2.53 22.59
N MET A 624 56.39 -1.44 21.82
CA MET A 624 57.02 -1.44 20.49
C MET A 624 58.47 -0.93 20.56
N GLY A 625 58.89 -0.41 21.72
CA GLY A 625 60.17 0.24 21.88
C GLY A 625 60.21 1.57 21.15
N PHE A 626 61.37 1.89 20.58
CA PHE A 626 61.57 3.12 19.84
C PHE A 626 60.86 3.06 18.47
N VAL A 627 59.88 3.95 18.26
CA VAL A 627 59.17 4.07 16.98
C VAL A 627 59.77 5.25 16.18
N PRO A 628 60.35 5.01 14.99
CA PRO A 628 60.96 6.06 14.17
C PRO A 628 59.93 7.11 13.69
N PRO A 629 60.30 8.40 13.61
CA PRO A 629 59.43 9.46 13.09
C PRO A 629 58.86 9.19 11.69
N VAL A 630 59.64 8.58 10.81
CA VAL A 630 59.22 8.21 9.45
C VAL A 630 58.05 7.21 9.43
N GLU A 631 57.85 6.43 10.51
CA GLU A 631 56.75 5.47 10.59
C GLU A 631 55.47 6.11 11.13
N PHE A 632 55.56 6.99 12.13
CA PHE A 632 54.37 7.49 12.82
C PHE A 632 53.91 8.89 12.39
N ILE A 633 54.79 9.75 11.86
CA ILE A 633 54.40 11.09 11.39
C ILE A 633 53.37 11.00 10.25
N PRO A 634 53.55 10.17 9.20
CA PRO A 634 52.55 10.07 8.14
C PRO A 634 51.17 9.64 8.65
N VAL A 635 51.15 8.69 9.60
CA VAL A 635 49.90 8.23 10.23
C VAL A 635 49.27 9.35 11.06
N ALA A 636 50.08 10.05 11.86
CA ALA A 636 49.61 11.20 12.65
C ALA A 636 49.06 12.33 11.79
N GLU A 637 49.66 12.57 10.62
CA GLU A 637 49.15 13.53 9.65
C GLU A 637 47.77 13.10 9.16
N GLU A 638 47.63 11.88 8.65
CA GLU A 638 46.38 11.36 8.10
C GLU A 638 45.20 11.41 9.08
N CYS A 639 45.40 11.00 10.34
CA CYS A 639 44.38 11.06 11.39
C CYS A 639 44.26 12.42 12.09
N ALA A 640 44.94 13.45 11.58
CA ALA A 640 44.96 14.82 12.11
C ALA A 640 45.51 14.98 13.54
N LEU A 641 46.14 13.95 14.10
CA LEU A 641 46.87 14.00 15.36
C LEU A 641 48.17 14.82 15.29
N ILE A 642 48.65 15.14 14.09
CA ILE A 642 49.84 15.98 13.93
C ILE A 642 49.67 17.39 14.50
N VAL A 643 48.43 17.89 14.59
CA VAL A 643 48.12 19.21 15.18
C VAL A 643 48.40 19.23 16.67
N PRO A 644 47.78 18.37 17.51
CA PRO A 644 48.09 18.33 18.93
C PRO A 644 49.53 17.89 19.22
N ILE A 645 50.12 16.97 18.43
CA ILE A 645 51.53 16.56 18.59
C ILE A 645 52.46 17.74 18.31
N GLY A 646 52.24 18.48 17.22
CA GLY A 646 53.06 19.64 16.86
C GLY A 646 53.01 20.75 17.90
N ALA A 647 51.83 21.03 18.46
CA ALA A 647 51.68 21.99 19.55
C ALA A 647 52.50 21.58 20.80
N TRP A 648 52.48 20.30 21.15
CA TRP A 648 53.28 19.77 22.26
C TRP A 648 54.79 19.88 21.99
N VAL A 649 55.25 19.50 20.79
CA VAL A 649 56.68 19.62 20.40
C VAL A 649 57.14 21.07 20.46
N LEU A 650 56.32 22.00 19.95
CA LEU A 650 56.63 23.42 19.96
C LEU A 650 56.76 23.95 21.39
N GLN A 651 55.82 23.59 22.27
CA GLN A 651 55.85 23.97 23.67
C GLN A 651 57.11 23.45 24.38
N GLU A 652 57.44 22.17 24.18
CA GLU A 652 58.59 21.55 24.82
C GLU A 652 59.92 22.12 24.31
N ALA A 653 60.06 22.29 22.99
CA ALA A 653 61.24 22.87 22.37
C ALA A 653 61.48 24.32 22.85
N CYS A 654 60.43 25.14 22.93
CA CYS A 654 60.55 26.51 23.43
C CYS A 654 60.89 26.55 24.92
N ARG A 655 60.24 25.72 25.73
CA ARG A 655 60.47 25.61 27.18
C ARG A 655 61.92 25.19 27.47
N GLN A 656 62.41 24.17 26.78
CA GLN A 656 63.76 23.65 26.98
C GLN A 656 64.82 24.66 26.53
N THR A 657 64.60 25.33 25.40
CA THR A 657 65.51 26.37 24.89
C THR A 657 65.61 27.55 25.85
N LYS A 658 64.49 28.01 26.43
CA LYS A 658 64.50 29.08 27.44
C LYS A 658 65.31 28.69 28.67
N GLN A 659 65.16 27.44 29.13
CA GLN A 659 65.93 26.94 30.28
C GLN A 659 67.44 26.94 30.00
N TRP A 660 67.86 26.57 28.78
CA TRP A 660 69.28 26.63 28.40
C TRP A 660 69.78 28.06 28.20
N ALA A 661 68.95 28.97 27.67
CA ALA A 661 69.29 30.39 27.60
C ALA A 661 69.56 30.96 29.00
N ASP A 662 68.72 30.62 30.00
CA ASP A 662 68.86 31.13 31.36
C ASP A 662 70.00 30.49 32.15
N ARG A 663 70.28 29.19 31.95
CA ARG A 663 71.28 28.45 32.72
C ARG A 663 72.67 28.43 32.08
N CYS A 664 72.73 28.23 30.77
CA CYS A 664 73.97 28.04 30.01
C CYS A 664 74.31 29.25 29.14
N GLY A 665 73.48 30.31 29.11
CA GLY A 665 73.71 31.47 28.25
C GLY A 665 73.56 31.14 26.75
N PHE A 666 72.79 30.10 26.41
CA PHE A 666 72.59 29.71 25.02
C PHE A 666 71.83 30.79 24.23
N GLY A 667 72.51 31.37 23.23
CA GLY A 667 71.98 32.44 22.38
C GLY A 667 71.46 31.97 21.01
N GLY A 668 71.57 30.67 20.69
CA GLY A 668 71.21 30.12 19.39
C GLY A 668 69.70 29.95 19.18
N ARG A 669 69.32 29.57 17.94
CA ARG A 669 67.92 29.29 17.57
C ARG A 669 67.55 27.82 17.76
N VAL A 670 66.31 27.55 18.16
CA VAL A 670 65.70 26.22 18.08
C VAL A 670 64.81 26.14 16.84
N ALA A 671 65.07 25.15 16.00
CA ALA A 671 64.29 24.89 14.80
C ALA A 671 63.28 23.77 15.06
N VAL A 672 62.02 23.98 14.68
CA VAL A 672 60.93 23.03 14.87
C VAL A 672 60.21 22.81 13.55
N ASN A 673 60.07 21.54 13.18
CA ASN A 673 59.35 21.11 11.98
C ASN A 673 57.84 21.38 12.09
N LEU A 674 57.28 21.97 11.04
CA LEU A 674 55.88 22.35 10.94
C LEU A 674 55.23 21.66 9.74
N SER A 675 54.26 20.78 10.02
CA SER A 675 53.48 20.11 8.97
C SER A 675 52.49 21.07 8.32
N GLY A 676 52.25 20.92 7.01
CA GLY A 676 51.25 21.70 6.28
C GLY A 676 49.83 21.62 6.86
N ARG A 677 49.46 20.47 7.48
CA ARG A 677 48.16 20.35 8.17
C ARG A 677 48.05 21.26 9.38
N GLN A 678 49.15 21.52 10.09
CA GLN A 678 49.16 22.45 11.23
C GLN A 678 48.95 23.89 10.78
N ILE A 679 49.48 24.27 9.62
CA ILE A 679 49.31 25.61 9.06
C ILE A 679 47.86 25.82 8.62
N LYS A 680 47.27 24.84 7.90
CA LYS A 680 45.91 24.95 7.36
C LYS A 680 44.84 24.86 8.45
N PHE A 681 44.99 23.99 9.45
CA PHE A 681 43.90 23.67 10.39
C PHE A 681 44.19 24.00 11.87
N GLY A 682 45.43 24.34 12.22
CA GLY A 682 45.87 24.41 13.62
C GLY A 682 45.91 25.79 14.26
N ASN A 683 45.36 26.84 13.61
CA ASN A 683 45.47 28.23 14.06
C ASN A 683 46.89 28.59 14.52
N ILE A 684 47.90 28.19 13.72
CA ILE A 684 49.30 28.11 14.16
C ILE A 684 49.85 29.42 14.71
N VAL A 685 49.43 30.57 14.16
CA VAL A 685 49.87 31.90 14.62
C VAL A 685 49.48 32.13 16.08
N GLU A 686 48.26 31.77 16.46
CA GLU A 686 47.77 31.91 17.83
C GLU A 686 48.47 30.93 18.77
N THR A 687 48.59 29.67 18.35
CA THR A 687 49.28 28.62 19.11
C THR A 687 50.73 29.02 19.42
N VAL A 688 51.46 29.51 18.42
CA VAL A 688 52.85 29.97 18.58
C VAL A 688 52.92 31.19 19.51
N ALA A 689 52.02 32.17 19.35
CA ALA A 689 51.97 33.34 20.22
C ALA A 689 51.75 32.93 21.70
N GLN A 690 50.83 31.99 21.94
CA GLN A 690 50.56 31.46 23.28
C GLN A 690 51.78 30.72 23.86
N VAL A 691 52.44 29.87 23.07
CA VAL A 691 53.63 29.13 23.52
C VAL A 691 54.79 30.08 23.86
N LEU A 692 55.06 31.08 23.01
CA LEU A 692 56.11 32.07 23.28
C LEU A 692 55.80 32.89 24.53
N GLN A 693 54.53 33.27 24.74
CA GLN A 693 54.09 33.97 25.95
C GLN A 693 54.26 33.11 27.21
N GLN A 694 53.90 31.83 27.15
CA GLN A 694 53.99 30.91 28.30
C GLN A 694 55.43 30.56 28.66
N THR A 695 56.27 30.34 27.65
CA THR A 695 57.68 29.94 27.85
C THR A 695 58.59 31.14 28.10
N GLY A 696 58.22 32.32 27.63
CA GLY A 696 59.05 33.53 27.69
C GLY A 696 60.26 33.50 26.75
N LEU A 697 60.26 32.61 25.75
CA LEU A 697 61.30 32.57 24.72
C LEU A 697 61.17 33.78 23.78
N PRO A 698 62.25 34.53 23.50
CA PRO A 698 62.22 35.56 22.47
C PRO A 698 61.85 34.97 21.10
N PRO A 699 60.93 35.59 20.33
CA PRO A 699 60.54 35.07 19.01
C PRO A 699 61.72 34.86 18.04
N SER A 700 62.78 35.67 18.17
CA SER A 700 64.00 35.58 17.36
C SER A 700 64.83 34.31 17.60
N GLN A 701 64.58 33.60 18.71
CA GLN A 701 65.22 32.31 19.02
C GLN A 701 64.42 31.11 18.52
N LEU A 702 63.23 31.32 17.95
CA LEU A 702 62.44 30.27 17.32
C LEU A 702 62.60 30.31 15.80
N GLU A 703 62.86 29.14 15.23
CA GLU A 703 62.88 28.89 13.78
C GLU A 703 61.82 27.82 13.47
N LEU A 704 60.97 28.06 12.48
CA LEU A 704 59.96 27.09 12.03
C LEU A 704 60.31 26.61 10.63
N GLU A 705 60.37 25.30 10.47
CA GLU A 705 60.79 24.63 9.25
C GLU A 705 59.56 24.06 8.54
N ILE A 706 59.41 24.37 7.25
CA ILE A 706 58.32 23.87 6.41
C ILE A 706 58.91 23.17 5.19
N THR A 707 58.37 22.02 4.83
CA THR A 707 58.84 21.30 3.63
C THR A 707 58.59 22.10 2.36
N GLU A 708 59.43 21.91 1.35
CA GLU A 708 59.28 22.54 0.03
C GLU A 708 57.85 22.38 -0.53
N SER A 709 57.29 21.16 -0.45
CA SER A 709 55.94 20.87 -0.93
C SER A 709 54.86 21.67 -0.20
N THR A 710 54.99 21.83 1.12
CA THR A 710 54.06 22.63 1.94
C THR A 710 54.16 24.11 1.60
N ALA A 711 55.37 24.61 1.34
CA ALA A 711 55.60 25.98 0.95
C ALA A 711 55.05 26.31 -0.46
N MET A 712 55.04 25.32 -1.37
CA MET A 712 54.56 25.47 -2.75
C MET A 712 53.04 25.27 -2.91
N ASP A 713 52.38 24.57 -1.99
CA ASP A 713 50.91 24.38 -1.94
C ASP A 713 50.17 25.64 -1.43
N SER A 714 50.65 26.82 -1.85
CA SER A 714 50.36 28.12 -1.24
C SER A 714 48.96 28.64 -1.55
N ASP A 715 47.97 28.11 -0.85
CA ASP A 715 46.65 28.73 -0.70
C ASP A 715 46.77 30.09 0.01
N GLY A 716 45.82 31.01 -0.23
CA GLY A 716 45.85 32.36 0.36
C GLY A 716 45.85 32.38 1.90
N GLU A 717 45.43 31.31 2.56
CA GLU A 717 45.47 31.16 4.02
C GLU A 717 46.86 30.79 4.56
N VAL A 718 47.58 29.90 3.86
CA VAL A 718 48.96 29.51 4.22
C VAL A 718 49.87 30.73 4.17
N MET A 719 49.77 31.54 3.12
CA MET A 719 50.53 32.78 2.99
C MET A 719 50.28 33.75 4.14
N LYS A 720 49.00 33.96 4.51
CA LYS A 720 48.65 34.81 5.66
C LYS A 720 49.21 34.29 6.97
N ALA A 721 49.20 32.97 7.18
CA ALA A 721 49.77 32.37 8.38
C ALA A 721 51.29 32.57 8.44
N LEU A 722 52.01 32.33 7.34
CA LEU A 722 53.46 32.53 7.27
C LEU A 722 53.84 34.02 7.44
N GLU A 723 53.09 34.94 6.84
CA GLU A 723 53.28 36.39 7.06
C GLU A 723 53.04 36.78 8.52
N GLY A 724 52.00 36.21 9.15
CA GLY A 724 51.73 36.40 10.58
C GLY A 724 52.86 35.90 11.48
N LEU A 725 53.39 34.70 11.20
CA LEU A 725 54.54 34.15 11.93
C LEU A 725 55.79 35.03 11.77
N ARG A 726 56.08 35.49 10.55
CA ARG A 726 57.20 36.40 10.29
C ARG A 726 57.03 37.75 11.00
N ALA A 727 55.82 38.29 11.02
CA ALA A 727 55.52 39.57 11.69
C ALA A 727 55.77 39.51 13.21
N MET A 728 55.69 38.32 13.83
CA MET A 728 56.06 38.11 15.24
C MET A 728 57.58 38.11 15.48
N GLY A 729 58.40 38.11 14.43
CA GLY A 729 59.87 38.06 14.53
C GLY A 729 60.47 36.65 14.54
N ILE A 730 59.70 35.65 14.11
CA ILE A 730 60.13 34.25 14.01
C ILE A 730 60.85 34.03 12.68
N THR A 731 61.89 33.20 12.69
CA THR A 731 62.60 32.80 11.47
C THR A 731 61.86 31.67 10.77
N LEU A 732 61.56 31.82 9.48
CA LEU A 732 60.95 30.77 8.67
C LEU A 732 61.98 30.14 7.73
N ALA A 733 62.06 28.81 7.73
CA ALA A 733 62.97 28.03 6.92
C ALA A 733 62.22 27.10 5.97
N ILE A 734 62.73 26.94 4.75
CA ILE A 734 62.27 25.88 3.83
C ILE A 734 63.17 24.66 4.01
N ASP A 735 62.55 23.51 4.21
CA ASP A 735 63.20 22.21 4.37
C ASP A 735 63.07 21.30 3.15
N ASP A 736 63.96 20.31 3.06
CA ASP A 736 64.05 19.32 1.96
C ASP A 736 64.16 19.94 0.55
N PHE A 737 64.78 21.12 0.43
CA PHE A 737 64.79 21.87 -0.83
C PHE A 737 65.62 21.18 -1.93
N GLY A 738 65.00 21.01 -3.11
CA GLY A 738 65.62 20.44 -4.31
C GLY A 738 65.07 19.07 -4.69
N THR A 739 64.23 18.46 -3.85
CA THR A 739 63.61 17.15 -4.11
C THR A 739 62.33 17.25 -4.96
N GLY A 740 61.78 18.45 -5.17
CA GLY A 740 60.54 18.71 -5.92
C GLY A 740 60.69 19.69 -7.10
N TYR A 741 59.55 19.97 -7.76
CA TYR A 741 59.47 20.94 -8.86
C TYR A 741 59.21 22.36 -8.32
N SER A 742 60.27 23.04 -7.87
CA SER A 742 60.17 24.43 -7.41
C SER A 742 59.90 25.43 -8.54
N SER A 743 58.86 26.26 -8.37
CA SER A 743 58.70 27.47 -9.18
C SER A 743 59.48 28.62 -8.54
N LEU A 744 60.59 29.04 -9.16
CA LEU A 744 61.42 30.16 -8.71
C LEU A 744 60.62 31.46 -8.48
N ALA A 745 59.52 31.64 -9.24
CA ALA A 745 58.63 32.78 -9.09
C ALA A 745 57.87 32.77 -7.75
N TYR A 746 57.54 31.60 -7.22
CA TYR A 746 56.88 31.44 -5.93
C TYR A 746 57.86 31.58 -4.77
N LEU A 747 59.05 31.00 -4.89
CA LEU A 747 60.10 31.11 -3.86
C LEU A 747 60.41 32.58 -3.52
N LYS A 748 60.43 33.47 -4.53
CA LYS A 748 60.64 34.91 -4.34
C LYS A 748 59.55 35.61 -3.50
N ARG A 749 58.33 35.08 -3.48
CA ARG A 749 57.19 35.67 -2.77
C ARG A 749 57.04 35.18 -1.34
N LEU A 750 57.65 34.04 -1.01
CA LEU A 750 57.52 33.44 0.32
C LEU A 750 58.23 34.27 1.38
N PRO A 751 57.62 34.47 2.57
CA PRO A 751 58.21 35.23 3.66
C PRO A 751 59.24 34.40 4.45
N VAL A 752 60.14 33.70 3.77
CA VAL A 752 61.18 32.83 4.36
C VAL A 752 62.53 33.54 4.45
N GLN A 753 63.39 33.08 5.35
CA GLN A 753 64.74 33.64 5.58
C GLN A 753 65.83 32.59 5.41
N VAL A 754 65.49 31.31 5.57
CA VAL A 754 66.45 30.20 5.55
C VAL A 754 66.01 29.17 4.50
N LEU A 755 66.99 28.60 3.80
CA LEU A 755 66.82 27.51 2.86
C LEU A 755 67.74 26.36 3.28
N LYS A 756 67.16 25.19 3.54
CA LYS A 756 67.88 23.98 3.95
C LYS A 756 68.04 23.07 2.72
N ILE A 757 69.28 22.65 2.45
CA ILE A 757 69.60 21.73 1.36
C ILE A 757 69.40 20.30 1.86
N ASP A 758 68.56 19.55 1.15
CA ASP A 758 68.23 18.17 1.48
C ASP A 758 69.49 17.28 1.54
N ARG A 759 69.50 16.35 2.51
CA ARG A 759 70.62 15.41 2.72
C ARG A 759 70.96 14.58 1.48
N SER A 760 70.01 14.26 0.61
CA SER A 760 70.24 13.47 -0.61
C SER A 760 71.33 14.08 -1.49
N PHE A 761 71.36 15.41 -1.63
CA PHE A 761 72.38 16.14 -2.42
C PHE A 761 73.70 16.36 -1.67
N ILE A 762 73.74 16.11 -0.36
CA ILE A 762 74.94 16.27 0.47
C ILE A 762 75.65 14.93 0.72
N LYS A 763 74.91 13.82 0.71
CA LYS A 763 75.41 12.50 1.10
C LYS A 763 76.57 12.02 0.23
N ASP A 764 76.53 12.28 -1.08
CA ASP A 764 77.51 11.83 -2.06
C ASP A 764 78.21 13.01 -2.80
N LEU A 765 78.18 14.19 -2.18
CA LEU A 765 78.74 15.46 -2.70
C LEU A 765 80.21 15.40 -3.13
N ASP A 766 81.01 14.54 -2.50
CA ASP A 766 82.44 14.34 -2.80
C ASP A 766 82.69 13.29 -3.90
N ARG A 767 81.65 12.60 -4.37
CA ARG A 767 81.74 11.44 -5.28
C ARG A 767 80.90 11.59 -6.54
N ASP A 768 79.76 12.25 -6.45
CA ASP A 768 78.84 12.49 -7.56
C ASP A 768 78.92 13.95 -8.03
N LYS A 769 79.14 14.13 -9.33
CA LYS A 769 79.23 15.45 -9.95
C LYS A 769 77.87 16.12 -10.08
N ASP A 770 76.80 15.33 -10.20
CA ASP A 770 75.44 15.85 -10.36
C ASP A 770 74.92 16.41 -9.02
N ASP A 771 75.13 15.68 -7.91
CA ASP A 771 74.82 16.17 -6.56
C ASP A 771 75.61 17.44 -6.22
N ALA A 772 76.92 17.47 -6.55
CA ALA A 772 77.76 18.65 -6.37
C ALA A 772 77.27 19.86 -7.18
N ALA A 773 76.78 19.64 -8.41
CA ALA A 773 76.22 20.68 -9.24
C ALA A 773 74.89 21.21 -8.69
N ILE A 774 74.00 20.32 -8.24
CA ILE A 774 72.70 20.69 -7.64
C ILE A 774 72.93 21.48 -6.35
N ALA A 775 73.77 20.99 -5.43
CA ALA A 775 74.09 21.70 -4.19
C ALA A 775 74.67 23.10 -4.48
N SER A 776 75.58 23.23 -5.46
CA SER A 776 76.15 24.53 -5.86
C SER A 776 75.10 25.48 -6.46
N ALA A 777 74.16 24.95 -7.24
CA ALA A 777 73.06 25.73 -7.82
C ALA A 777 72.11 26.23 -6.72
N VAL A 778 71.73 25.38 -5.77
CA VAL A 778 70.89 25.75 -4.62
C VAL A 778 71.55 26.82 -3.76
N ILE A 779 72.86 26.68 -3.48
CA ILE A 779 73.64 27.68 -2.74
C ILE A 779 73.63 29.03 -3.49
N SER A 780 73.87 29.01 -4.80
CA SER A 780 73.89 30.22 -5.61
C SER A 780 72.51 30.91 -5.66
N LEU A 781 71.44 30.11 -5.71
CA LEU A 781 70.06 30.59 -5.69
C LEU A 781 69.71 31.25 -4.36
N GLY A 782 69.97 30.57 -3.23
CA GLY A 782 69.70 31.11 -1.89
C GLY A 782 70.39 32.45 -1.67
N ARG A 783 71.67 32.58 -2.07
CA ARG A 783 72.42 33.83 -1.99
C ARG A 783 71.82 34.93 -2.86
N SER A 784 71.40 34.60 -4.08
CA SER A 784 70.78 35.57 -5.01
C SER A 784 69.43 36.10 -4.50
N LEU A 785 68.73 35.31 -3.68
CA LEU A 785 67.47 35.70 -3.04
C LEU A 785 67.65 36.32 -1.65
N GLY A 786 68.90 36.44 -1.15
CA GLY A 786 69.20 36.96 0.17
C GLY A 786 68.80 36.03 1.32
N LEU A 787 68.68 34.73 1.05
CA LEU A 787 68.36 33.70 2.04
C LEU A 787 69.64 33.14 2.67
N SER A 788 69.58 32.83 3.97
CA SER A 788 70.61 32.04 4.64
C SER A 788 70.50 30.58 4.22
N ILE A 789 71.63 29.90 4.05
CA ILE A 789 71.65 28.51 3.56
C ILE A 789 72.21 27.60 4.65
N VAL A 790 71.50 26.50 4.89
CA VAL A 790 71.89 25.44 5.82
C VAL A 790 72.03 24.13 5.04
N ALA A 791 73.17 23.46 5.13
CA ALA A 791 73.34 22.14 4.51
C ALA A 791 73.05 21.02 5.50
N GLU A 792 72.17 20.08 5.13
CA GLU A 792 71.82 18.94 5.97
C GLU A 792 72.60 17.68 5.64
N GLY A 793 72.76 16.78 6.61
CA GLY A 793 73.42 15.49 6.37
C GLY A 793 74.93 15.59 6.13
N VAL A 794 75.60 16.60 6.71
CA VAL A 794 77.06 16.70 6.67
C VAL A 794 77.69 15.64 7.56
N GLU A 795 78.27 14.61 6.94
CA GLU A 795 78.86 13.45 7.64
C GLU A 795 80.39 13.39 7.56
N ARG A 796 81.01 14.03 6.55
CA ARG A 796 82.45 13.92 6.28
C ARG A 796 83.14 15.30 6.24
N PRO A 797 84.43 15.39 6.64
CA PRO A 797 85.19 16.64 6.52
C PRO A 797 85.23 17.21 5.09
N ALA A 798 85.31 16.35 4.08
CA ALA A 798 85.25 16.75 2.67
C ALA A 798 83.96 17.50 2.30
N HIS A 799 82.81 17.12 2.88
CA HIS A 799 81.55 17.84 2.66
C HIS A 799 81.64 19.26 3.20
N ARG A 800 82.19 19.42 4.41
CA ARG A 800 82.41 20.72 5.05
C ARG A 800 83.31 21.61 4.19
N GLU A 801 84.43 21.09 3.70
CA GLU A 801 85.37 21.85 2.87
C GLU A 801 84.72 22.34 1.57
N PHE A 802 83.97 21.46 0.90
CA PHE A 802 83.21 21.83 -0.30
C PHE A 802 82.19 22.93 0.00
N LEU A 803 81.38 22.77 1.04
CA LEU A 803 80.33 23.71 1.42
C LEU A 803 80.89 25.09 1.76
N ILE A 804 82.02 25.16 2.48
CA ILE A 804 82.73 26.42 2.76
C ILE A 804 83.21 27.05 1.44
N GLY A 805 83.79 26.25 0.53
CA GLY A 805 84.26 26.71 -0.78
C GLY A 805 83.16 27.31 -1.66
N GLN A 806 81.93 26.80 -1.56
CA GLN A 806 80.76 27.33 -2.28
C GLN A 806 80.09 28.51 -1.56
N GLY A 807 80.52 28.84 -0.33
CA GLY A 807 79.98 29.95 0.46
C GLY A 807 78.70 29.60 1.23
N CYS A 808 78.52 28.34 1.62
CA CYS A 808 77.54 27.94 2.62
C CYS A 808 78.12 28.22 4.02
N HIS A 809 77.31 28.80 4.91
CA HIS A 809 77.77 29.27 6.22
C HIS A 809 77.30 28.40 7.39
N GLN A 810 76.20 27.68 7.24
CA GLN A 810 75.64 26.85 8.32
C GLN A 810 75.45 25.41 7.86
N ALA A 811 75.64 24.47 8.78
CA ALA A 811 75.41 23.06 8.48
C ALA A 811 74.94 22.27 9.70
N GLN A 812 74.32 21.15 9.40
CA GLN A 812 73.86 20.15 10.34
C GLN A 812 74.20 18.75 9.82
N GLY A 813 74.57 17.85 10.72
CA GLY A 813 74.86 16.47 10.36
C GLY A 813 75.72 15.74 11.39
N TYR A 814 75.94 14.46 11.16
CA TYR A 814 76.63 13.58 12.11
C TYR A 814 78.10 13.90 12.30
N LEU A 815 78.69 14.74 11.45
CA LEU A 815 80.03 15.27 11.67
C LEU A 815 80.10 16.15 12.94
N PHE A 816 79.01 16.86 13.27
CA PHE A 816 78.96 17.82 14.37
C PHE A 816 78.22 17.27 15.59
N GLY A 817 77.25 16.38 15.36
CA GLY A 817 76.53 15.69 16.42
C GLY A 817 75.35 14.90 15.88
N LYS A 818 75.08 13.74 16.47
CA LYS A 818 73.82 13.04 16.27
C LYS A 818 72.71 13.73 17.07
N PRO A 819 71.43 13.53 16.73
CA PRO A 819 70.33 13.91 17.61
C PRO A 819 70.53 13.30 19.00
N GLN A 820 70.46 14.12 20.05
CA GLN A 820 70.76 13.77 21.43
C GLN A 820 69.60 14.13 22.36
N THR A 821 69.52 13.48 23.52
CA THR A 821 68.54 13.85 24.55
C THR A 821 68.82 15.25 25.10
N ALA A 822 67.83 15.89 25.72
CA ALA A 822 68.02 17.21 26.35
C ALA A 822 69.17 17.20 27.39
N ALA A 823 69.32 16.13 28.16
CA ALA A 823 70.39 16.03 29.16
C ALA A 823 71.78 15.97 28.50
N GLU A 824 71.94 15.17 27.44
CA GLU A 824 73.20 15.07 26.69
C GLU A 824 73.52 16.38 25.95
N PHE A 825 72.52 17.02 25.34
CA PHE A 825 72.72 18.28 24.64
C PHE A 825 73.11 19.41 25.60
N GLN A 826 72.56 19.41 26.83
CA GLN A 826 72.96 20.37 27.85
C GLN A 826 74.45 20.28 28.20
N HIS A 827 75.05 19.08 28.17
CA HIS A 827 76.49 18.90 28.39
C HIS A 827 77.39 19.49 27.28
N LEU A 828 76.81 19.79 26.11
CA LEU A 828 77.51 20.49 25.04
C LEU A 828 77.44 22.02 25.20
N LEU A 829 76.45 22.50 25.97
CA LEU A 829 76.21 23.93 26.22
C LEU A 829 76.90 24.41 27.52
N CYS A 830 76.93 23.53 28.50
CA CYS A 830 77.50 23.65 29.84
C CYS A 830 78.38 22.41 30.11
#